data_AF-A0A7V5S2W5-F1
#
_entry.id   AF-A0A7V5S2W5-F1
#
_cell.length_a   1.000
_cell.length_b   1.000
_cell.length_c   1.000
_cell.angle_alpha   90.00
_cell.angle_beta   90.00
_cell.angle_gamma   90.00
#
_symmetry.space_group_name_H-M   'P 1'
#
loop_
_entity.id
_entity.type
_entity.pdbx_description
1 polymer ?
#
loop_
_entity_poly.entity_id
_entity_poly.type
_entity_poly.pdbx_seq_one_letter_code
_entity_poly.pdbx_strand_id
1 'polypeptide(L)'
;MLQRLLGGLGGLLLCLVAQGAPQGDSRPLHDPMRPVMEIGRDYIVLQYHTKTPTETRVQIRAGNLPMTAWRPPEKRVDLWANARLVNGEAGKRTYHRIRIAGLKPGTRYYYRIYDPDHQPTGEERRWGASPPWRREYAVATLAPRGYKTIIRLPVKVLLMPNVINVASAYKDPAHPAPPPPKMTDAELQRIKEEYAIAARYFWVNSGMRFWVDFQIFVDDRWQRWGEEPAEASGFYKGLPPSRAWAGVDFAGPGGGAFTIVDTRDITRANTEPVYEEQPYAGQIEQAFTRRWNPDTRRWEFYTSGGGTLGVDGFPDGIPARSQYLGGGDTAWLAAHEFHHQMESFGAFSLANREDERIVFNHPEPRYRRKNPDGSISMNPWNTAGRHGEHWNVMAFWDRQLSDAQWLRLYFGEAIIVRDADEDGFPDDDPRLPLDEKRFGSSPRVAQTDGQMSDLHKAMLSTWAPAPLQNTFVKPAWQSRIPNPRKTDQDDDGLPDTVDPYPLYPWQPFVWYARATVDGDASEWRDIPPAGALEQDGLKVTLKHCHDEDYYYALFEITGDWDRLYAGFDGEGQGVFSSEAVIWFEARNRGEVEARTLWRDAPGLQWKASRRRDRTTVIELSIPNGGESRWFWRGGGREIGVYADIFKANGTGYSLYEPYDVFYCIMKEPSGTLPMPAGAPAALTREAATRVFSPARSEGLQIGAGWEVRDGAWAYDGHEESHIRLTGLNATEFDLWIELEAVQDGILAAFLPTTKENEMSAGRDYVLFVGGYLNTRTRFRIFGAETGESGQMMTPGRHTLQLSRRAGKLWALFDGKPILYARDPNPTQPIGTLAVIGGYSGKQRIYEIRARWQ
;
A
#
# COMPACT_ATOMS: atom_id res chain seq x y z
N MET A 1 -22.96 7.74 36.93
CA MET A 1 -21.66 8.14 36.35
C MET A 1 -21.09 7.13 35.33
N LEU A 2 -21.79 6.03 35.01
CA LEU A 2 -21.32 4.97 34.08
C LEU A 2 -22.04 4.95 32.71
N GLN A 3 -22.80 5.99 32.36
CA GLN A 3 -23.68 6.00 31.17
C GLN A 3 -23.39 7.13 30.16
N ARG A 4 -22.28 7.88 30.34
CA ARG A 4 -21.90 8.99 29.45
C ARG A 4 -20.68 8.71 28.54
N LEU A 5 -20.11 7.51 28.57
CA LEU A 5 -18.96 7.12 27.76
C LEU A 5 -19.32 6.51 26.38
N LEU A 6 -20.61 6.22 26.11
CA LEU A 6 -21.05 5.59 24.86
C LEU A 6 -21.56 6.59 23.79
N GLY A 7 -21.47 7.90 24.04
CA GLY A 7 -22.10 8.93 23.19
C GLY A 7 -21.20 9.56 22.12
N GLY A 8 -19.93 9.17 21.99
CA GLY A 8 -18.94 9.86 21.14
C GLY A 8 -18.48 9.11 19.89
N LEU A 9 -18.91 7.87 19.67
CA LEU A 9 -18.44 7.01 18.56
C LEU A 9 -19.33 7.06 17.31
N GLY A 10 -20.40 7.87 17.32
CA GLY A 10 -21.27 8.03 16.16
C GLY A 10 -20.78 9.14 15.23
N GLY A 11 -20.07 8.78 14.16
CA GLY A 11 -20.01 9.65 12.97
C GLY A 11 -18.66 9.90 12.31
N LEU A 12 -17.69 8.98 12.37
CA LEU A 12 -16.70 8.87 11.30
C LEU A 12 -17.15 7.73 10.38
N LEU A 13 -18.10 8.06 9.50
CA LEU A 13 -18.31 7.28 8.29
C LEU A 13 -16.99 7.31 7.50
N LEU A 14 -16.20 6.26 7.66
CA LEU A 14 -15.30 5.81 6.61
C LEU A 14 -16.18 5.64 5.37
N CYS A 15 -16.11 6.60 4.44
CA CYS A 15 -16.50 6.38 3.06
C CYS A 15 -15.50 5.39 2.44
N LEU A 16 -15.50 4.15 2.93
CA LEU A 16 -15.19 3.01 2.09
C LEU A 16 -16.25 3.08 0.99
N VAL A 17 -15.81 3.48 -0.20
CA VAL A 17 -16.62 3.30 -1.40
C VAL A 17 -16.99 1.81 -1.39
N ALA A 18 -18.24 1.50 -1.12
CA ALA A 18 -18.79 0.17 -1.27
C ALA A 18 -18.79 -0.18 -2.77
N GLN A 19 -17.61 -0.41 -3.34
CA GLN A 19 -17.43 -1.12 -4.58
C GLN A 19 -17.58 -2.61 -4.26
N GLY A 20 -18.41 -3.27 -5.07
CA GLY A 20 -19.17 -4.45 -4.70
C GLY A 20 -18.34 -5.54 -4.03
N ALA A 21 -18.65 -5.78 -2.75
CA ALA A 21 -18.29 -7.00 -2.05
C ALA A 21 -18.54 -8.23 -2.96
N PRO A 22 -17.56 -9.16 -3.06
CA PRO A 22 -17.73 -10.39 -3.82
C PRO A 22 -19.07 -11.06 -3.48
N GLN A 23 -19.76 -11.53 -4.50
CA GLN A 23 -21.11 -12.06 -4.36
C GLN A 23 -21.23 -13.43 -5.02
N GLY A 24 -22.01 -14.31 -4.38
CA GLY A 24 -22.48 -15.53 -5.01
C GLY A 24 -23.41 -15.26 -6.21
N ASP A 25 -23.82 -16.34 -6.87
CA ASP A 25 -24.66 -16.30 -8.07
C ASP A 25 -26.17 -16.16 -7.74
N SER A 26 -26.54 -15.87 -6.49
CA SER A 26 -27.93 -15.75 -6.01
C SER A 26 -28.72 -14.63 -6.70
N ARG A 27 -28.03 -13.58 -7.15
CA ARG A 27 -28.60 -12.44 -7.91
C ARG A 27 -27.79 -12.15 -9.18
N PRO A 28 -28.40 -11.52 -10.20
CA PRO A 28 -27.64 -11.05 -11.35
C PRO A 28 -26.50 -10.12 -10.93
N LEU A 29 -25.33 -10.29 -11.55
CA LEU A 29 -24.22 -9.37 -11.34
C LEU A 29 -24.53 -8.09 -12.10
N HIS A 30 -24.34 -6.93 -11.47
CA HIS A 30 -24.65 -5.63 -12.04
C HIS A 30 -23.44 -4.71 -11.94
N ASP A 31 -22.98 -4.20 -13.08
CA ASP A 31 -21.83 -3.34 -13.22
C ASP A 31 -22.08 -2.21 -14.26
N PRO A 32 -22.86 -1.19 -13.89
CA PRO A 32 -23.49 -0.26 -14.84
C PRO A 32 -22.50 0.66 -15.55
N MET A 33 -21.24 0.73 -15.10
CA MET A 33 -20.20 1.57 -15.69
C MET A 33 -19.39 0.83 -16.76
N ARG A 34 -19.67 -0.45 -17.01
CA ARG A 34 -18.87 -1.33 -17.86
C ARG A 34 -19.59 -1.77 -19.14
N PRO A 35 -18.88 -2.25 -20.18
CA PRO A 35 -19.50 -2.75 -21.40
C PRO A 35 -20.48 -3.90 -21.19
N VAL A 36 -20.21 -4.79 -20.23
CA VAL A 36 -21.21 -5.77 -19.76
C VAL A 36 -21.82 -5.20 -18.48
N MET A 37 -23.03 -4.69 -18.60
CA MET A 37 -23.73 -4.05 -17.49
C MET A 37 -24.34 -5.04 -16.51
N GLU A 38 -24.79 -6.19 -17.02
CA GLU A 38 -25.53 -7.15 -16.21
C GLU A 38 -25.27 -8.57 -16.72
N ILE A 39 -25.05 -9.50 -15.80
CA ILE A 39 -24.90 -10.92 -16.08
C ILE A 39 -25.95 -11.69 -15.28
N GLY A 40 -26.88 -12.33 -15.98
CA GLY A 40 -27.83 -13.27 -15.40
C GLY A 40 -27.47 -14.72 -15.74
N ARG A 41 -28.35 -15.65 -15.34
CA ARG A 41 -28.19 -17.08 -15.64
C ARG A 41 -28.48 -17.38 -17.11
N ASP A 42 -29.46 -16.73 -17.70
CA ASP A 42 -29.91 -16.96 -19.07
C ASP A 42 -29.87 -15.70 -19.95
N TYR A 43 -29.18 -14.65 -19.49
CA TYR A 43 -29.01 -13.42 -20.26
C TYR A 43 -27.75 -12.64 -19.86
N ILE A 44 -27.39 -11.70 -20.73
CA ILE A 44 -26.46 -10.60 -20.42
C ILE A 44 -27.06 -9.28 -20.91
N VAL A 45 -26.65 -8.17 -20.32
CA VAL A 45 -26.96 -6.81 -20.82
C VAL A 45 -25.65 -6.13 -21.21
N LEU A 46 -25.57 -5.71 -22.46
CA LEU A 46 -24.41 -5.00 -23.00
C LEU A 46 -24.73 -3.52 -23.19
N GLN A 47 -23.72 -2.68 -23.02
CA GLN A 47 -23.72 -1.29 -23.49
C GLN A 47 -22.43 -0.97 -24.26
N TYR A 48 -22.55 -0.16 -25.30
CA TYR A 48 -21.39 0.27 -26.09
C TYR A 48 -21.68 1.55 -26.87
N HIS A 49 -20.62 2.19 -27.34
CA HIS A 49 -20.70 3.39 -28.17
C HIS A 49 -20.06 3.17 -29.55
N THR A 50 -20.69 3.74 -30.57
CA THR A 50 -20.17 3.84 -31.94
C THR A 50 -19.89 5.30 -32.30
N LYS A 51 -18.96 5.52 -33.24
CA LYS A 51 -18.58 6.86 -33.68
C LYS A 51 -19.73 7.55 -34.41
N THR A 52 -20.49 6.79 -35.19
CA THR A 52 -21.60 7.27 -36.02
C THR A 52 -22.89 6.55 -35.63
N PRO A 53 -24.07 7.19 -35.82
CA PRO A 53 -25.34 6.54 -35.55
C PRO A 53 -25.55 5.29 -36.42
N THR A 54 -25.72 4.13 -35.79
CA THR A 54 -25.90 2.84 -36.48
C THR A 54 -26.95 1.96 -35.79
N GLU A 55 -27.36 0.85 -36.40
CA GLU A 55 -28.29 -0.10 -35.78
C GLU A 55 -27.65 -0.82 -34.58
N THR A 56 -28.43 -1.08 -33.54
CA THR A 56 -27.98 -1.91 -32.41
C THR A 56 -27.96 -3.39 -32.82
N ARG A 57 -26.78 -3.97 -33.00
CA ARG A 57 -26.62 -5.39 -33.37
C ARG A 57 -25.43 -6.02 -32.67
N VAL A 58 -25.60 -7.25 -32.23
CA VAL A 58 -24.54 -8.06 -31.61
C VAL A 58 -24.55 -9.47 -32.20
N GLN A 59 -23.39 -9.96 -32.63
CA GLN A 59 -23.20 -11.39 -32.88
C GLN A 59 -22.73 -12.06 -31.60
N ILE A 60 -23.29 -13.22 -31.27
CA ILE A 60 -22.92 -13.98 -30.07
C ILE A 60 -22.85 -15.47 -30.39
N ARG A 61 -21.86 -16.15 -29.84
CA ARG A 61 -21.66 -17.61 -29.96
C ARG A 61 -21.28 -18.21 -28.61
N ALA A 62 -21.69 -19.45 -28.35
CA ALA A 62 -21.27 -20.19 -27.17
C ALA A 62 -19.93 -20.92 -27.43
N GLY A 63 -19.14 -21.15 -26.38
CA GLY A 63 -17.94 -21.98 -26.40
C GLY A 63 -16.81 -21.42 -25.54
N ASN A 64 -15.84 -22.26 -25.19
CA ASN A 64 -14.66 -21.88 -24.39
C ASN A 64 -13.43 -21.54 -25.24
N LEU A 65 -13.54 -21.67 -26.56
CA LEU A 65 -12.42 -21.48 -27.47
C LEU A 65 -12.58 -20.14 -28.20
N PRO A 66 -11.65 -19.17 -28.01
CA PRO A 66 -11.68 -17.92 -28.74
C PRO A 66 -11.43 -18.16 -30.24
N MET A 67 -11.91 -17.26 -31.09
CA MET A 67 -11.68 -17.37 -32.54
C MET A 67 -10.21 -17.19 -32.88
N THR A 68 -9.49 -16.43 -32.05
CA THR A 68 -8.07 -16.15 -32.18
C THR A 68 -7.19 -17.33 -31.77
N ALA A 69 -7.73 -18.38 -31.13
CA ALA A 69 -6.97 -19.58 -30.85
C ALA A 69 -6.32 -20.11 -32.14
N TRP A 70 -4.99 -20.13 -32.18
CA TRP A 70 -4.27 -20.55 -33.36
C TRP A 70 -4.55 -22.01 -33.71
N ARG A 71 -4.66 -22.29 -35.01
CA ARG A 71 -4.85 -23.64 -35.55
C ARG A 71 -4.02 -23.79 -36.82
N PRO A 72 -3.41 -24.96 -37.03
CA PRO A 72 -2.77 -25.26 -38.30
C PRO A 72 -3.82 -25.26 -39.44
N PRO A 73 -3.41 -25.01 -40.69
CA PRO A 73 -4.33 -24.75 -41.81
C PRO A 73 -5.45 -25.79 -41.96
N GLU A 74 -5.13 -27.07 -41.79
CA GLU A 74 -6.05 -28.21 -41.91
C GLU A 74 -7.07 -28.32 -40.78
N LYS A 75 -6.89 -27.56 -39.68
CA LYS A 75 -7.80 -27.50 -38.53
C LYS A 75 -8.51 -26.16 -38.38
N ARG A 76 -8.32 -25.23 -39.31
CA ARG A 76 -8.99 -23.92 -39.25
C ARG A 76 -10.49 -24.08 -39.46
N VAL A 77 -11.27 -23.47 -38.57
CA VAL A 77 -12.73 -23.47 -38.60
C VAL A 77 -13.23 -22.05 -38.40
N ASP A 78 -14.28 -21.67 -39.10
CA ASP A 78 -14.97 -20.41 -38.84
C ASP A 78 -15.92 -20.58 -37.64
N LEU A 79 -15.45 -20.14 -36.46
CA LEU A 79 -16.26 -20.21 -35.23
C LEU A 79 -17.49 -19.29 -35.26
N TRP A 80 -17.57 -18.36 -36.21
CA TRP A 80 -18.70 -17.43 -36.34
C TRP A 80 -19.76 -17.89 -37.33
N ALA A 81 -19.53 -18.98 -38.08
CA ALA A 81 -20.46 -19.49 -39.09
C ALA A 81 -21.89 -19.74 -38.55
N ASN A 82 -22.00 -20.17 -37.29
CA ASN A 82 -23.27 -20.46 -36.60
C ASN A 82 -23.61 -19.46 -35.49
N ALA A 83 -23.01 -18.26 -35.50
CA ALA A 83 -23.27 -17.27 -34.48
C ALA A 83 -24.71 -16.72 -34.54
N ARG A 84 -25.31 -16.49 -33.38
CA ARG A 84 -26.63 -15.87 -33.27
C ARG A 84 -26.48 -14.36 -33.46
N LEU A 85 -27.23 -13.79 -34.40
CA LEU A 85 -27.39 -12.35 -34.52
C LEU A 85 -28.53 -11.88 -33.63
N VAL A 86 -28.26 -10.89 -32.77
CA VAL A 86 -29.24 -10.28 -31.87
C VAL A 86 -29.40 -8.81 -32.26
N ASN A 87 -30.64 -8.43 -32.58
CA ASN A 87 -30.99 -7.06 -32.90
C ASN A 87 -31.54 -6.37 -31.65
N GLY A 88 -31.07 -5.16 -31.38
CA GLY A 88 -31.62 -4.31 -30.33
C GLY A 88 -32.83 -3.51 -30.83
N GLU A 89 -33.16 -2.44 -30.10
CA GLU A 89 -34.22 -1.53 -30.50
C GLU A 89 -33.99 -0.94 -31.89
N ALA A 90 -35.08 -0.75 -32.64
CA ALA A 90 -35.06 -0.17 -33.97
C ALA A 90 -34.51 1.27 -33.97
N GLY A 91 -33.96 1.68 -35.12
CA GLY A 91 -33.37 3.01 -35.33
C GLY A 91 -31.86 3.06 -35.14
N LYS A 92 -31.27 4.18 -35.57
CA LYS A 92 -29.83 4.43 -35.51
C LYS A 92 -29.49 5.31 -34.32
N ARG A 93 -28.42 4.98 -33.61
CA ARG A 93 -27.97 5.68 -32.39
C ARG A 93 -26.46 5.47 -32.20
N THR A 94 -25.84 6.31 -31.38
CA THR A 94 -24.41 6.20 -31.02
C THR A 94 -24.20 5.53 -29.68
N TYR A 95 -25.20 5.55 -28.80
CA TYR A 95 -25.22 4.79 -27.56
C TYR A 95 -26.17 3.61 -27.69
N HIS A 96 -25.66 2.42 -27.39
CA HIS A 96 -26.38 1.18 -27.51
C HIS A 96 -26.51 0.52 -26.15
N ARG A 97 -27.70 0.01 -25.86
CA ARG A 97 -27.97 -0.90 -24.75
C ARG A 97 -28.82 -2.05 -25.28
N ILE A 98 -28.41 -3.29 -24.99
CA ILE A 98 -29.11 -4.48 -25.50
C ILE A 98 -29.09 -5.60 -24.46
N ARG A 99 -30.26 -6.17 -24.19
CA ARG A 99 -30.41 -7.41 -23.41
C ARG A 99 -30.41 -8.59 -24.36
N ILE A 100 -29.48 -9.52 -24.13
CA ILE A 100 -29.33 -10.74 -24.91
C ILE A 100 -29.83 -11.90 -24.06
N ALA A 101 -31.07 -12.36 -24.31
CA ALA A 101 -31.73 -13.42 -23.54
C ALA A 101 -31.62 -14.82 -24.18
N GLY A 102 -32.12 -15.85 -23.50
CA GLY A 102 -32.13 -17.23 -23.97
C GLY A 102 -30.73 -17.85 -24.08
N LEU A 103 -29.83 -17.41 -23.20
CA LEU A 103 -28.50 -18.00 -23.01
C LEU A 103 -28.61 -19.19 -22.06
N LYS A 104 -27.63 -20.10 -22.13
CA LYS A 104 -27.52 -21.23 -21.21
C LYS A 104 -26.82 -20.77 -19.93
N PRO A 105 -27.28 -21.19 -18.74
CA PRO A 105 -26.54 -20.98 -17.49
C PRO A 105 -25.15 -21.59 -17.50
N GLY A 106 -24.22 -20.98 -16.76
CA GLY A 106 -22.86 -21.48 -16.55
C GLY A 106 -22.04 -21.62 -17.82
N THR A 107 -22.34 -20.82 -18.85
CA THR A 107 -21.81 -21.02 -20.20
C THR A 107 -21.01 -19.81 -20.65
N ARG A 108 -19.83 -20.06 -21.23
CA ARG A 108 -19.03 -19.03 -21.91
C ARG A 108 -19.66 -18.65 -23.24
N TYR A 109 -19.72 -17.35 -23.47
CA TYR A 109 -20.07 -16.73 -24.73
C TYR A 109 -18.97 -15.80 -25.22
N TYR A 110 -18.78 -15.79 -26.53
CA TYR A 110 -18.03 -14.77 -27.24
C TYR A 110 -18.99 -13.88 -28.01
N TYR A 111 -18.74 -12.57 -28.02
CA TYR A 111 -19.57 -11.61 -28.73
C TYR A 111 -18.75 -10.60 -29.54
N ARG A 112 -19.37 -10.06 -30.60
CA ARG A 112 -18.86 -8.93 -31.38
C ARG A 112 -19.95 -7.90 -31.53
N ILE A 113 -19.59 -6.64 -31.34
CA ILE A 113 -20.50 -5.51 -31.53
C ILE A 113 -20.43 -5.02 -32.98
N TYR A 114 -21.58 -4.62 -33.51
CA TYR A 114 -21.70 -4.02 -34.84
C TYR A 114 -21.23 -2.57 -34.79
N ASP A 115 -20.24 -2.26 -35.63
CA ASP A 115 -19.78 -0.90 -35.87
C ASP A 115 -19.24 -0.80 -37.30
N PRO A 116 -20.11 -0.54 -38.28
CA PRO A 116 -19.78 -0.64 -39.71
C PRO A 116 -18.76 0.41 -40.16
N ASP A 117 -18.66 1.52 -39.42
CA ASP A 117 -17.74 2.62 -39.74
C ASP A 117 -16.40 2.48 -38.99
N HIS A 118 -16.27 1.49 -38.09
CA HIS A 118 -15.00 1.20 -37.42
C HIS A 118 -13.98 0.67 -38.43
N GLN A 119 -12.79 1.27 -38.43
CA GLN A 119 -11.66 0.83 -39.23
C GLN A 119 -10.69 0.09 -38.33
N PRO A 120 -10.77 -1.25 -38.22
CA PRO A 120 -9.95 -1.98 -37.27
C PRO A 120 -8.48 -1.92 -37.66
N THR A 121 -7.65 -1.67 -36.66
CA THR A 121 -6.19 -1.73 -36.73
C THR A 121 -5.71 -3.14 -37.11
N GLY A 122 -4.44 -3.27 -37.49
CA GLY A 122 -3.84 -4.57 -37.77
C GLY A 122 -3.92 -5.53 -36.56
N GLU A 123 -3.72 -4.99 -35.36
CA GLU A 123 -3.90 -5.73 -34.11
C GLU A 123 -5.34 -6.17 -33.91
N GLU A 124 -6.33 -5.27 -34.02
CA GLU A 124 -7.74 -5.66 -33.85
C GLU A 124 -8.17 -6.75 -34.84
N ARG A 125 -7.65 -6.74 -36.07
CA ARG A 125 -7.87 -7.81 -37.06
C ARG A 125 -7.24 -9.14 -36.62
N ARG A 126 -6.01 -9.12 -36.10
CA ARG A 126 -5.37 -10.30 -35.48
C ARG A 126 -6.22 -10.83 -34.31
N TRP A 127 -6.91 -9.94 -33.60
CA TRP A 127 -7.83 -10.26 -32.51
C TRP A 127 -9.30 -10.48 -32.96
N GLY A 128 -9.52 -10.80 -34.23
CA GLY A 128 -10.82 -11.28 -34.72
C GLY A 128 -11.79 -10.22 -35.21
N ALA A 129 -11.35 -8.96 -35.35
CA ALA A 129 -12.16 -7.93 -36.01
C ALA A 129 -12.34 -8.25 -37.50
N SER A 130 -13.58 -8.21 -37.96
CA SER A 130 -13.96 -8.44 -39.35
C SER A 130 -15.13 -7.52 -39.67
N PRO A 131 -14.89 -6.37 -40.32
CA PRO A 131 -15.94 -5.40 -40.63
C PRO A 131 -17.19 -6.09 -41.23
N PRO A 132 -18.40 -5.75 -40.77
CA PRO A 132 -18.75 -4.61 -39.91
C PRO A 132 -18.65 -4.89 -38.38
N TRP A 133 -17.98 -5.96 -37.98
CA TRP A 133 -17.86 -6.39 -36.58
C TRP A 133 -16.52 -5.95 -35.98
N ARG A 134 -16.58 -5.37 -34.76
CA ARG A 134 -15.36 -5.15 -33.96
C ARG A 134 -14.74 -6.49 -33.52
N ARG A 135 -13.57 -6.42 -32.88
CA ARG A 135 -12.87 -7.60 -32.32
C ARG A 135 -13.77 -8.41 -31.38
N GLU A 136 -13.41 -9.66 -31.17
CA GLU A 136 -14.13 -10.57 -30.27
C GLU A 136 -13.90 -10.21 -28.79
N TYR A 137 -14.95 -10.34 -27.99
CA TYR A 137 -14.93 -10.20 -26.53
C TYR A 137 -15.60 -11.42 -25.89
N ALA A 138 -15.40 -11.63 -24.58
CA ALA A 138 -15.93 -12.77 -23.84
C ALA A 138 -16.81 -12.36 -22.66
N VAL A 139 -17.71 -13.25 -22.28
CA VAL A 139 -18.53 -13.17 -21.05
C VAL A 139 -19.04 -14.56 -20.71
N ALA A 140 -19.16 -14.89 -19.42
CA ALA A 140 -19.82 -16.10 -18.96
C ALA A 140 -21.12 -15.76 -18.23
N THR A 141 -22.17 -16.54 -18.46
CA THR A 141 -23.43 -16.44 -17.70
C THR A 141 -23.28 -17.04 -16.30
N LEU A 142 -24.15 -16.63 -15.38
CA LEU A 142 -24.22 -17.23 -14.06
C LEU A 142 -24.68 -18.69 -14.14
N ALA A 143 -24.24 -19.52 -13.19
CA ALA A 143 -24.55 -20.95 -13.18
C ALA A 143 -26.03 -21.21 -12.87
N PRO A 144 -26.56 -22.45 -12.93
CA PRO A 144 -27.85 -22.80 -12.31
C PRO A 144 -27.84 -22.61 -10.79
N ARG A 145 -29.02 -22.56 -10.14
CA ARG A 145 -29.10 -22.43 -8.68
C ARG A 145 -28.37 -23.57 -7.96
N GLY A 146 -27.70 -23.25 -6.86
CA GLY A 146 -26.86 -24.20 -6.12
C GLY A 146 -25.48 -24.46 -6.75
N TYR A 147 -25.09 -23.64 -7.72
CA TYR A 147 -23.80 -23.68 -8.40
C TYR A 147 -23.28 -22.26 -8.65
N LYS A 148 -21.97 -22.14 -8.81
CA LYS A 148 -21.24 -20.92 -9.16
C LYS A 148 -20.51 -21.09 -10.48
N THR A 149 -20.56 -20.06 -11.35
CA THR A 149 -19.69 -19.99 -12.52
C THR A 149 -18.32 -19.42 -12.13
N ILE A 150 -17.26 -20.08 -12.58
CA ILE A 150 -15.87 -19.64 -12.42
C ILE A 150 -15.11 -19.74 -13.74
N ILE A 151 -14.03 -18.97 -13.85
CA ILE A 151 -13.09 -19.05 -14.97
C ILE A 151 -11.88 -19.88 -14.55
N ARG A 152 -11.72 -21.05 -15.17
CA ARG A 152 -10.50 -21.87 -15.05
C ARG A 152 -9.54 -21.47 -16.15
N LEU A 153 -8.32 -21.10 -15.78
CA LEU A 153 -7.25 -20.79 -16.72
C LEU A 153 -6.12 -21.82 -16.57
N PRO A 154 -6.03 -22.81 -17.49
CA PRO A 154 -4.89 -23.71 -17.56
C PRO A 154 -3.60 -22.96 -17.89
N VAL A 155 -2.56 -23.19 -17.09
CA VAL A 155 -1.22 -22.63 -17.29
C VAL A 155 -0.23 -23.78 -17.26
N LYS A 156 0.52 -23.98 -18.34
CA LYS A 156 1.55 -25.03 -18.37
C LYS A 156 2.82 -24.53 -17.70
N VAL A 157 3.31 -25.31 -16.74
CA VAL A 157 4.53 -25.02 -15.98
C VAL A 157 5.56 -26.08 -16.31
N LEU A 158 6.72 -25.68 -16.83
CA LEU A 158 7.85 -26.59 -17.04
C LEU A 158 8.90 -26.39 -15.96
N LEU A 159 9.13 -27.43 -15.16
CA LEU A 159 10.21 -27.48 -14.18
C LEU A 159 11.42 -28.19 -14.78
N MET A 160 12.58 -27.55 -14.70
CA MET A 160 13.88 -28.12 -15.04
C MET A 160 14.72 -28.20 -13.76
N PRO A 161 14.53 -29.24 -12.91
CA PRO A 161 15.12 -29.31 -11.57
C PRO A 161 16.63 -29.57 -11.56
N ASN A 162 17.18 -30.18 -12.62
CA ASN A 162 18.53 -30.72 -12.65
C ASN A 162 19.42 -29.99 -13.69
N VAL A 163 19.59 -28.68 -13.51
CA VAL A 163 20.40 -27.83 -14.41
C VAL A 163 21.69 -27.42 -13.71
N ILE A 164 22.84 -27.60 -14.34
CA ILE A 164 24.16 -27.31 -13.76
C ILE A 164 24.99 -26.40 -14.66
N ASN A 165 25.59 -25.35 -14.11
CA ASN A 165 26.63 -24.61 -14.82
C ASN A 165 27.92 -25.44 -14.78
N VAL A 166 28.21 -26.15 -15.88
CA VAL A 166 29.37 -27.04 -15.96
C VAL A 166 30.67 -26.26 -15.88
N ALA A 167 30.76 -25.09 -16.51
CA ALA A 167 31.96 -24.25 -16.45
C ALA A 167 32.35 -23.88 -15.00
N SER A 168 31.37 -23.65 -14.13
CA SER A 168 31.62 -23.36 -12.71
C SER A 168 32.26 -24.54 -11.96
N ALA A 169 32.00 -25.78 -12.37
CA ALA A 169 32.59 -26.98 -11.79
C ALA A 169 34.09 -27.11 -12.10
N TYR A 170 34.54 -26.56 -13.22
CA TYR A 170 35.91 -26.66 -13.75
C TYR A 170 36.75 -25.40 -13.50
N LYS A 171 36.38 -24.54 -12.55
CA LYS A 171 37.23 -23.40 -12.15
C LYS A 171 38.64 -23.83 -11.70
N ASP A 172 38.76 -25.03 -11.11
CA ASP A 172 40.02 -25.75 -10.95
C ASP A 172 39.93 -27.06 -11.78
N PRO A 173 40.44 -27.08 -13.02
CA PRO A 173 40.39 -28.27 -13.88
C PRO A 173 41.10 -29.50 -13.30
N ALA A 174 42.06 -29.32 -12.39
CA ALA A 174 42.75 -30.43 -11.75
C ALA A 174 41.89 -31.11 -10.67
N HIS A 175 40.93 -30.38 -10.09
CA HIS A 175 40.01 -30.87 -9.07
C HIS A 175 38.58 -30.38 -9.34
N PRO A 176 37.92 -30.90 -10.41
CA PRO A 176 36.57 -30.48 -10.73
C PRO A 176 35.62 -30.76 -9.57
N ALA A 177 34.60 -29.92 -9.41
CA ALA A 177 33.59 -30.07 -8.38
C ALA A 177 32.91 -31.47 -8.44
N PRO A 178 32.51 -32.04 -7.30
CA PRO A 178 31.76 -33.29 -7.31
C PRO A 178 30.36 -33.08 -7.93
N PRO A 179 29.80 -34.09 -8.64
CA PRO A 179 28.43 -34.04 -9.13
C PRO A 179 27.44 -33.70 -8.02
N PRO A 180 26.53 -32.72 -8.22
CA PRO A 180 25.50 -32.43 -7.24
C PRO A 180 24.49 -33.59 -7.16
N PRO A 181 23.82 -33.78 -6.01
CA PRO A 181 22.67 -34.68 -5.96
C PRO A 181 21.56 -34.18 -6.88
N LYS A 182 20.78 -35.11 -7.45
CA LYS A 182 19.50 -34.73 -8.09
C LYS A 182 18.60 -34.02 -7.08
N MET A 183 17.73 -33.15 -7.58
CA MET A 183 16.63 -32.66 -6.75
C MET A 183 15.79 -33.86 -6.26
N THR A 184 15.50 -33.87 -4.97
CA THR A 184 14.74 -34.94 -4.32
C THR A 184 13.25 -34.79 -4.60
N ASP A 185 12.50 -35.88 -4.43
CA ASP A 185 11.03 -35.85 -4.53
C ASP A 185 10.40 -34.89 -3.52
N ALA A 186 10.99 -34.74 -2.34
CA ALA A 186 10.53 -33.80 -1.33
C ALA A 186 10.72 -32.34 -1.76
N GLU A 187 11.87 -32.00 -2.37
CA GLU A 187 12.10 -30.67 -2.94
C GLU A 187 11.16 -30.38 -4.12
N LEU A 188 10.94 -31.36 -5.00
CA LEU A 188 9.97 -31.23 -6.10
C LEU A 188 8.54 -31.07 -5.57
N GLN A 189 8.16 -31.81 -4.53
CA GLN A 189 6.86 -31.69 -3.89
C GLN A 189 6.70 -30.31 -3.25
N ARG A 190 7.74 -29.79 -2.60
CA ARG A 190 7.75 -28.42 -2.07
C ARG A 190 7.52 -27.39 -3.16
N ILE A 191 8.15 -27.53 -4.33
CA ILE A 191 7.91 -26.63 -5.48
C ILE A 191 6.45 -26.71 -5.95
N LYS A 192 5.87 -27.91 -6.02
CA LYS A 192 4.44 -28.07 -6.38
C LYS A 192 3.52 -27.41 -5.35
N GLU A 193 3.83 -27.51 -4.07
CA GLU A 193 3.11 -26.80 -3.00
C GLU A 193 3.18 -25.28 -3.17
N GLU A 194 4.33 -24.73 -3.57
CA GLU A 194 4.48 -23.30 -3.84
C GLU A 194 3.60 -22.82 -5.01
N TYR A 195 3.48 -23.60 -6.08
CA TYR A 195 2.51 -23.31 -7.15
C TYR A 195 1.06 -23.42 -6.66
N ALA A 196 0.75 -24.38 -5.78
CA ALA A 196 -0.58 -24.50 -5.17
C ALA A 196 -0.91 -23.30 -4.25
N ILE A 197 0.09 -22.74 -3.56
CA ILE A 197 -0.04 -21.50 -2.79
C ILE A 197 -0.36 -20.34 -3.73
N ALA A 198 0.39 -20.17 -4.83
CA ALA A 198 0.11 -19.12 -5.81
C ALA A 198 -1.30 -19.26 -6.42
N ALA A 199 -1.73 -20.49 -6.74
CA ALA A 199 -3.09 -20.75 -7.23
C ALA A 199 -4.16 -20.37 -6.19
N ARG A 200 -3.95 -20.71 -4.91
CA ARG A 200 -4.86 -20.33 -3.81
C ARG A 200 -4.92 -18.82 -3.62
N TYR A 201 -3.78 -18.15 -3.73
CA TYR A 201 -3.69 -16.71 -3.64
C TYR A 201 -4.57 -16.03 -4.70
N PHE A 202 -4.45 -16.40 -5.98
CA PHE A 202 -5.34 -15.86 -7.04
C PHE A 202 -6.81 -16.22 -6.81
N TRP A 203 -7.07 -17.45 -6.37
CA TRP A 203 -8.40 -17.95 -6.13
C TRP A 203 -9.15 -17.15 -5.07
N VAL A 204 -8.54 -16.91 -3.91
CA VAL A 204 -9.18 -16.14 -2.82
C VAL A 204 -9.31 -14.66 -3.20
N ASN A 205 -8.25 -14.05 -3.73
CA ASN A 205 -8.24 -12.61 -4.00
C ASN A 205 -9.09 -12.19 -5.21
N SER A 206 -9.53 -13.15 -6.05
CA SER A 206 -10.52 -12.93 -7.10
C SER A 206 -11.97 -13.20 -6.67
N GLY A 207 -12.25 -13.37 -5.38
CA GLY A 207 -13.60 -13.72 -4.89
C GLY A 207 -14.05 -15.10 -5.36
N MET A 208 -13.10 -16.02 -5.53
CA MET A 208 -13.32 -17.38 -6.04
C MET A 208 -13.94 -17.41 -7.44
N ARG A 209 -13.60 -16.42 -8.29
CA ARG A 209 -14.02 -16.38 -9.70
C ARG A 209 -12.95 -16.85 -10.66
N PHE A 210 -11.68 -16.75 -10.28
CA PHE A 210 -10.57 -17.01 -11.18
C PHE A 210 -9.64 -18.07 -10.60
N TRP A 211 -9.58 -19.22 -11.26
CA TRP A 211 -8.72 -20.34 -10.89
C TRP A 211 -7.57 -20.45 -11.89
N VAL A 212 -6.37 -20.10 -11.44
CA VAL A 212 -5.13 -20.40 -12.16
C VAL A 212 -4.76 -21.85 -11.92
N ASP A 213 -4.94 -22.69 -12.94
CA ASP A 213 -4.70 -24.13 -12.90
C ASP A 213 -3.29 -24.43 -13.43
N PHE A 214 -2.30 -24.42 -12.54
CA PHE A 214 -0.92 -24.74 -12.88
C PHE A 214 -0.75 -26.24 -13.16
N GLN A 215 -0.55 -26.57 -14.43
CA GLN A 215 -0.32 -27.93 -14.90
C GLN A 215 1.18 -28.16 -15.06
N ILE A 216 1.74 -28.97 -14.16
CA ILE A 216 3.19 -29.09 -13.97
C ILE A 216 3.74 -30.26 -14.80
N PHE A 217 4.76 -29.94 -15.61
CA PHE A 217 5.58 -30.87 -16.38
C PHE A 217 7.01 -30.81 -15.86
N VAL A 218 7.69 -31.96 -15.75
CA VAL A 218 9.04 -32.05 -15.18
C VAL A 218 10.01 -32.65 -16.19
N ASP A 219 11.02 -31.87 -16.59
CA ASP A 219 12.17 -32.39 -17.34
C ASP A 219 13.28 -32.81 -16.37
N ASP A 220 13.21 -34.06 -15.90
CA ASP A 220 14.12 -34.61 -14.90
C ASP A 220 15.53 -34.95 -15.43
N ARG A 221 15.82 -34.68 -16.71
CA ARG A 221 17.15 -34.92 -17.29
C ARG A 221 18.19 -33.99 -16.66
N TRP A 222 19.42 -34.50 -16.54
CA TRP A 222 20.57 -33.63 -16.29
C TRP A 222 20.84 -32.77 -17.51
N GLN A 223 20.92 -31.46 -17.30
CA GLN A 223 21.11 -30.47 -18.34
C GLN A 223 22.26 -29.54 -17.96
N ARG A 224 23.01 -29.06 -18.95
CA ARG A 224 24.04 -28.05 -18.74
C ARG A 224 23.51 -26.64 -18.98
N TRP A 225 23.98 -25.71 -18.16
CA TRP A 225 23.90 -24.27 -18.35
C TRP A 225 25.27 -23.77 -18.80
N GLY A 226 25.32 -22.97 -19.88
CA GLY A 226 26.57 -22.56 -20.48
C GLY A 226 27.19 -23.62 -21.40
N GLU A 227 28.31 -23.24 -22.01
CA GLU A 227 29.08 -24.12 -22.88
C GLU A 227 29.69 -25.31 -22.13
N GLU A 228 29.92 -26.41 -22.85
CA GLU A 228 30.65 -27.55 -22.31
C GLU A 228 32.16 -27.26 -22.36
N PRO A 229 32.88 -27.22 -21.22
CA PRO A 229 34.33 -27.04 -21.21
C PRO A 229 35.06 -28.14 -22.01
N ALA A 230 36.18 -27.80 -22.64
CA ALA A 230 36.95 -28.75 -23.46
C ALA A 230 37.48 -29.94 -22.61
N GLU A 231 37.89 -29.63 -21.39
CA GLU A 231 38.38 -30.55 -20.35
C GLU A 231 37.27 -31.33 -19.63
N ALA A 232 35.99 -31.10 -19.95
CA ALA A 232 34.88 -31.79 -19.30
C ALA A 232 34.99 -33.31 -19.51
N SER A 233 34.84 -34.06 -18.42
CA SER A 233 34.91 -35.53 -18.39
C SER A 233 33.88 -36.13 -17.44
N GLY A 234 33.69 -37.45 -17.51
CA GLY A 234 32.79 -38.19 -16.63
C GLY A 234 31.35 -37.69 -16.69
N PHE A 235 30.75 -37.42 -15.52
CA PHE A 235 29.37 -36.94 -15.38
C PHE A 235 29.06 -35.67 -16.16
N TYR A 236 30.04 -34.77 -16.30
CA TYR A 236 29.83 -33.45 -16.92
C TYR A 236 29.91 -33.47 -18.45
N LYS A 237 30.27 -34.60 -19.06
CA LYS A 237 30.49 -34.72 -20.50
C LYS A 237 29.22 -35.18 -21.23
N GLY A 238 28.86 -34.48 -22.30
CA GLY A 238 27.74 -34.81 -23.18
C GLY A 238 26.37 -34.45 -22.62
N LEU A 239 26.29 -33.59 -21.60
CA LEU A 239 25.00 -33.15 -21.07
C LEU A 239 24.30 -32.25 -22.10
N PRO A 240 23.00 -32.46 -22.38
CA PRO A 240 22.26 -31.59 -23.27
C PRO A 240 22.17 -30.17 -22.67
N PRO A 241 22.25 -29.11 -23.50
CA PRO A 241 22.01 -27.76 -23.01
C PRO A 241 20.57 -27.65 -22.50
N SER A 242 20.38 -26.90 -21.42
CA SER A 242 19.03 -26.55 -20.98
C SER A 242 18.36 -25.68 -22.04
N ARG A 243 17.08 -25.95 -22.33
CA ARG A 243 16.28 -25.12 -23.24
C ARG A 243 16.13 -23.67 -22.77
N ALA A 244 16.25 -23.43 -21.46
CA ALA A 244 16.20 -22.07 -20.89
C ALA A 244 17.54 -21.33 -20.98
N TRP A 245 18.62 -21.96 -21.47
CA TRP A 245 19.90 -21.29 -21.62
C TRP A 245 19.92 -20.38 -22.86
N ALA A 246 20.19 -19.09 -22.65
CA ALA A 246 20.16 -18.07 -23.71
C ALA A 246 21.46 -17.92 -24.52
N GLY A 247 22.40 -18.87 -24.39
CA GLY A 247 23.74 -18.76 -25.00
C GLY A 247 24.75 -17.96 -24.16
N VAL A 248 24.32 -17.34 -23.07
CA VAL A 248 25.14 -16.58 -22.10
C VAL A 248 24.82 -17.01 -20.67
N ASP A 249 25.68 -16.69 -19.70
CA ASP A 249 25.49 -17.12 -18.31
C ASP A 249 24.23 -16.54 -17.66
N PHE A 250 23.84 -15.31 -18.04
CA PHE A 250 22.59 -14.68 -17.62
C PHE A 250 22.08 -13.75 -18.72
N ALA A 251 20.82 -13.91 -19.13
CA ALA A 251 20.12 -13.00 -20.02
C ALA A 251 18.86 -12.47 -19.32
N GLY A 252 18.76 -11.15 -19.14
CA GLY A 252 17.57 -10.52 -18.59
C GLY A 252 16.47 -10.33 -19.65
N PRO A 253 15.19 -10.22 -19.26
CA PRO A 253 14.67 -10.44 -17.91
C PRO A 253 14.48 -11.94 -17.59
N GLY A 254 14.49 -12.33 -16.32
CA GLY A 254 14.27 -13.72 -15.88
C GLY A 254 15.48 -14.67 -15.87
N GLY A 255 16.58 -14.27 -16.50
CA GLY A 255 17.85 -15.00 -16.42
C GLY A 255 18.01 -16.12 -17.46
N GLY A 256 17.06 -16.30 -18.39
CA GLY A 256 17.11 -17.33 -19.42
C GLY A 256 16.43 -16.93 -20.75
N ALA A 257 16.26 -17.92 -21.63
CA ALA A 257 15.58 -17.78 -22.91
C ALA A 257 14.08 -18.06 -22.79
N PHE A 258 13.27 -17.36 -23.58
CA PHE A 258 11.85 -17.66 -23.72
C PHE A 258 11.65 -18.70 -24.83
N THR A 259 11.08 -19.85 -24.49
CA THR A 259 10.75 -20.91 -25.47
C THR A 259 9.26 -21.24 -25.43
N ILE A 260 8.78 -22.07 -26.34
CA ILE A 260 7.40 -22.56 -26.37
C ILE A 260 7.42 -24.04 -25.95
N VAL A 261 6.73 -24.37 -24.87
CA VAL A 261 6.65 -25.74 -24.36
C VAL A 261 5.63 -26.54 -25.19
N ASP A 262 6.10 -27.58 -25.87
CA ASP A 262 5.25 -28.62 -26.44
C ASP A 262 4.95 -29.64 -25.33
N THR A 263 3.68 -29.74 -24.93
CA THR A 263 3.27 -30.66 -23.85
C THR A 263 3.40 -32.13 -24.24
N ARG A 264 3.57 -32.44 -25.53
CA ARG A 264 3.84 -33.81 -26.02
C ARG A 264 5.33 -34.16 -26.06
N ASP A 265 6.19 -33.16 -26.15
CA ASP A 265 7.65 -33.31 -26.06
C ASP A 265 8.26 -32.13 -25.31
N ILE A 266 8.23 -32.23 -23.98
CA ILE A 266 8.72 -31.20 -23.07
C ILE A 266 10.25 -31.01 -23.17
N THR A 267 10.95 -31.96 -23.79
CA THR A 267 12.41 -31.99 -23.86
C THR A 267 12.99 -31.14 -25.00
N ARG A 268 12.17 -30.83 -26.01
CA ARG A 268 12.54 -30.08 -27.20
C ARG A 268 12.49 -28.58 -26.97
N ALA A 269 13.62 -27.89 -27.19
CA ALA A 269 13.63 -26.44 -27.33
C ALA A 269 12.90 -26.04 -28.63
N ASN A 270 11.87 -25.21 -28.51
CA ASN A 270 10.99 -24.86 -29.62
C ASN A 270 10.64 -23.37 -29.57
N THR A 271 10.63 -22.72 -30.73
CA THR A 271 10.19 -21.32 -30.92
C THR A 271 9.02 -21.23 -31.90
N GLU A 272 8.63 -22.36 -32.49
CA GLU A 272 7.54 -22.44 -33.45
C GLU A 272 6.19 -22.66 -32.73
N PRO A 273 5.07 -22.21 -33.32
CA PRO A 273 3.74 -22.43 -32.76
C PRO A 273 3.43 -23.91 -32.48
N VAL A 274 2.84 -24.20 -31.33
CA VAL A 274 2.39 -25.56 -30.96
C VAL A 274 0.88 -25.63 -31.02
N TYR A 275 0.35 -26.62 -31.74
CA TYR A 275 -1.08 -26.86 -31.77
C TYR A 275 -1.50 -27.70 -30.56
N GLU A 276 -2.37 -27.13 -29.73
CA GLU A 276 -3.04 -27.80 -28.63
C GLU A 276 -4.55 -27.70 -28.85
N GLU A 277 -5.29 -28.79 -28.60
CA GLU A 277 -6.75 -28.80 -28.81
C GLU A 277 -7.45 -27.76 -27.94
N GLN A 278 -6.94 -27.62 -26.71
CA GLN A 278 -7.23 -26.51 -25.81
C GLN A 278 -5.93 -25.72 -25.61
N PRO A 279 -5.80 -24.53 -26.21
CA PRO A 279 -4.57 -23.75 -26.13
C PRO A 279 -4.39 -23.17 -24.73
N TYR A 280 -3.17 -23.29 -24.20
CA TYR A 280 -2.78 -22.57 -22.99
C TYR A 280 -2.54 -21.11 -23.35
N ALA A 281 -3.22 -20.18 -22.69
CA ALA A 281 -2.95 -18.76 -22.86
C ALA A 281 -1.69 -18.33 -22.10
N GLY A 282 -1.30 -19.06 -21.05
CA GLY A 282 -0.12 -18.80 -20.23
C GLY A 282 0.81 -20.00 -20.09
N GLN A 283 2.10 -19.71 -19.93
CA GLN A 283 3.17 -20.68 -19.71
C GLN A 283 4.18 -20.12 -18.69
N ILE A 284 4.76 -21.00 -17.89
CA ILE A 284 5.88 -20.68 -17.00
C ILE A 284 7.02 -21.70 -17.22
N GLU A 285 8.25 -21.22 -17.35
CA GLU A 285 9.45 -22.05 -17.33
C GLU A 285 10.30 -21.71 -16.10
N GLN A 286 10.61 -22.70 -15.25
CA GLN A 286 11.46 -22.54 -14.07
C GLN A 286 12.66 -23.49 -14.14
N ALA A 287 13.86 -22.92 -14.31
CA ALA A 287 15.12 -23.67 -14.33
C ALA A 287 15.86 -23.54 -13.00
N PHE A 288 16.17 -24.67 -12.36
CA PHE A 288 16.92 -24.72 -11.10
C PHE A 288 18.42 -24.85 -11.37
N THR A 289 18.97 -23.84 -12.02
CA THR A 289 20.40 -23.81 -12.38
C THR A 289 21.26 -23.73 -11.12
N ARG A 290 22.27 -24.59 -11.01
CA ARG A 290 23.24 -24.58 -9.91
C ARG A 290 24.64 -24.22 -10.40
N ARG A 291 25.35 -23.35 -9.67
CA ARG A 291 26.80 -23.10 -9.82
C ARG A 291 27.58 -23.63 -8.64
N TRP A 292 28.81 -24.06 -8.91
CA TRP A 292 29.77 -24.37 -7.87
C TRP A 292 30.43 -23.10 -7.33
N ASN A 293 30.39 -22.94 -6.01
CA ASN A 293 31.15 -21.93 -5.30
C ASN A 293 32.40 -22.57 -4.69
N PRO A 294 33.62 -22.24 -5.18
CA PRO A 294 34.86 -22.85 -4.69
C PRO A 294 35.21 -22.43 -3.27
N ASP A 295 34.80 -21.23 -2.83
CA ASP A 295 35.14 -20.69 -1.51
C ASP A 295 34.34 -21.41 -0.42
N THR A 296 33.05 -21.65 -0.67
CA THR A 296 32.16 -22.37 0.27
C THR A 296 32.14 -23.87 0.04
N ARG A 297 32.73 -24.35 -1.08
CA ARG A 297 32.72 -25.74 -1.56
C ARG A 297 31.31 -26.33 -1.62
N ARG A 298 30.36 -25.56 -2.17
CA ARG A 298 28.95 -25.94 -2.26
C ARG A 298 28.37 -25.58 -3.62
N TRP A 299 27.33 -26.32 -3.99
CA TRP A 299 26.45 -25.97 -5.10
C TRP A 299 25.41 -24.95 -4.62
N GLU A 300 25.27 -23.85 -5.35
CA GLU A 300 24.35 -22.76 -5.06
C GLU A 300 23.42 -22.55 -6.26
N PHE A 301 22.15 -22.24 -6.02
CA PHE A 301 21.22 -21.90 -7.10
C PHE A 301 21.53 -20.52 -7.69
N TYR A 302 21.37 -20.38 -9.01
CA TYR A 302 21.22 -19.09 -9.65
C TYR A 302 19.84 -18.54 -9.26
N THR A 303 19.79 -17.56 -8.37
CA THR A 303 18.55 -16.84 -8.10
C THR A 303 18.38 -15.71 -9.11
N SER A 304 17.15 -15.45 -9.54
CA SER A 304 16.82 -14.29 -10.36
C SER A 304 15.47 -13.72 -9.96
N GLY A 305 15.18 -12.48 -10.38
CA GLY A 305 13.79 -12.08 -10.63
C GLY A 305 13.25 -12.87 -11.82
N GLY A 306 12.03 -12.59 -12.26
CA GLY A 306 11.53 -13.16 -13.50
C GLY A 306 11.50 -12.18 -14.66
N GLY A 307 11.04 -12.70 -15.78
CA GLY A 307 10.73 -11.94 -16.96
C GLY A 307 9.48 -12.51 -17.59
N THR A 308 8.67 -11.64 -18.17
CA THR A 308 7.40 -12.03 -18.78
C THR A 308 7.23 -11.41 -20.16
N LEU A 309 6.74 -12.20 -21.11
CA LEU A 309 6.22 -11.78 -22.41
C LEU A 309 4.70 -11.93 -22.40
N GLY A 310 4.00 -10.89 -22.85
CA GLY A 310 2.54 -10.83 -22.92
C GLY A 310 1.90 -11.80 -23.91
N VAL A 311 0.56 -11.77 -23.97
CA VAL A 311 -0.29 -12.68 -24.76
C VAL A 311 -0.46 -12.24 -26.22
N ASP A 312 0.24 -11.20 -26.67
CA ASP A 312 0.14 -10.58 -28.00
C ASP A 312 0.37 -11.57 -29.16
N GLY A 313 1.14 -12.64 -28.91
CA GLY A 313 1.43 -13.71 -29.85
C GLY A 313 0.37 -14.81 -29.92
N PHE A 314 -0.66 -14.79 -29.06
CA PHE A 314 -1.64 -15.88 -28.96
C PHE A 314 -2.36 -16.20 -30.29
N PRO A 315 -2.74 -15.21 -31.12
CA PRO A 315 -3.27 -15.47 -32.46
C PRO A 315 -2.36 -16.28 -33.39
N ASP A 316 -1.06 -16.25 -33.12
CA ASP A 316 -0.02 -16.94 -33.88
C ASP A 316 0.44 -18.24 -33.22
N GLY A 317 -0.24 -18.68 -32.15
CA GLY A 317 0.03 -19.94 -31.43
C GLY A 317 1.17 -19.83 -30.42
N ILE A 318 1.43 -18.61 -29.97
CA ILE A 318 2.52 -18.24 -29.07
C ILE A 318 1.85 -17.77 -27.75
N PRO A 319 1.91 -18.55 -26.65
CA PRO A 319 1.25 -18.16 -25.39
C PRO A 319 1.95 -16.96 -24.72
N ALA A 320 1.32 -16.36 -23.71
CA ALA A 320 2.07 -15.55 -22.75
C ALA A 320 3.07 -16.44 -22.01
N ARG A 321 4.24 -15.91 -21.66
CA ARG A 321 5.35 -16.70 -21.10
C ARG A 321 6.02 -15.95 -19.99
N SER A 322 6.21 -16.60 -18.86
CA SER A 322 7.12 -16.17 -17.81
C SER A 322 8.30 -17.12 -17.71
N GLN A 323 9.46 -16.58 -17.38
CA GLN A 323 10.66 -17.35 -17.13
C GLN A 323 11.40 -16.78 -15.92
N TYR A 324 11.86 -17.66 -15.04
CA TYR A 324 12.71 -17.32 -13.90
C TYR A 324 13.57 -18.50 -13.48
N LEU A 325 14.66 -18.22 -12.77
CA LEU A 325 15.52 -19.24 -12.18
C LEU A 325 15.04 -19.62 -10.78
N GLY A 326 15.14 -20.91 -10.46
CA GLY A 326 14.74 -21.48 -9.18
C GLY A 326 15.71 -21.15 -8.04
N GLY A 327 15.32 -21.48 -6.82
CA GLY A 327 16.11 -21.19 -5.59
C GLY A 327 15.76 -19.87 -4.90
N GLY A 328 14.97 -19.01 -5.54
CA GLY A 328 14.26 -17.90 -4.90
C GLY A 328 12.93 -18.33 -4.28
N ASP A 329 12.02 -17.37 -4.09
CA ASP A 329 10.65 -17.61 -3.62
C ASP A 329 9.76 -18.06 -4.79
N THR A 330 9.43 -19.36 -4.86
CA THR A 330 8.67 -19.89 -6.01
C THR A 330 7.21 -19.46 -6.02
N ALA A 331 6.51 -19.47 -4.89
CA ALA A 331 5.11 -19.02 -4.85
C ALA A 331 5.02 -17.54 -5.27
N TRP A 332 5.93 -16.71 -4.76
CA TRP A 332 6.00 -15.31 -5.14
C TRP A 332 6.32 -15.14 -6.62
N LEU A 333 7.38 -15.76 -7.14
CA LEU A 333 7.75 -15.62 -8.54
C LEU A 333 6.64 -16.14 -9.47
N ALA A 334 5.95 -17.23 -9.09
CA ALA A 334 4.78 -17.70 -9.81
C ALA A 334 3.65 -16.69 -9.80
N ALA A 335 3.31 -16.13 -8.64
CA ALA A 335 2.26 -15.12 -8.54
C ALA A 335 2.63 -13.83 -9.26
N HIS A 336 3.79 -13.25 -8.93
CA HIS A 336 4.33 -12.02 -9.52
C HIS A 336 4.46 -12.11 -11.04
N GLU A 337 5.18 -13.11 -11.56
CA GLU A 337 5.40 -13.19 -13.00
C GLU A 337 4.14 -13.56 -13.78
N PHE A 338 3.27 -14.38 -13.18
CA PHE A 338 1.99 -14.65 -13.81
C PHE A 338 1.08 -13.42 -13.80
N HIS A 339 1.21 -12.52 -12.82
CA HIS A 339 0.44 -11.28 -12.77
C HIS A 339 0.82 -10.32 -13.91
N HIS A 340 2.07 -10.32 -14.39
CA HIS A 340 2.44 -9.67 -15.66
C HIS A 340 1.67 -10.27 -16.85
N GLN A 341 1.52 -11.61 -16.90
CA GLN A 341 0.69 -12.24 -17.93
C GLN A 341 -0.78 -11.84 -17.78
N MET A 342 -1.29 -11.76 -16.54
CA MET A 342 -2.66 -11.35 -16.25
C MET A 342 -2.94 -9.91 -16.64
N GLU A 343 -2.01 -8.97 -16.44
CA GLU A 343 -2.14 -7.59 -16.94
C GLU A 343 -2.33 -7.60 -18.47
N SER A 344 -1.52 -8.38 -19.18
CA SER A 344 -1.65 -8.58 -20.62
C SER A 344 -2.99 -9.23 -20.98
N PHE A 345 -3.44 -10.26 -20.25
CA PHE A 345 -4.75 -10.86 -20.44
C PHE A 345 -5.87 -9.84 -20.25
N GLY A 346 -5.77 -8.98 -19.24
CA GLY A 346 -6.68 -7.89 -18.95
C GLY A 346 -6.78 -6.91 -20.13
N ALA A 347 -5.66 -6.49 -20.70
CA ALA A 347 -5.62 -5.60 -21.87
C ALA A 347 -6.42 -6.15 -23.08
N PHE A 348 -6.42 -7.46 -23.30
CA PHE A 348 -7.18 -8.10 -24.38
C PHE A 348 -8.58 -8.57 -23.97
N SER A 349 -8.90 -8.65 -22.67
CA SER A 349 -10.19 -9.14 -22.17
C SER A 349 -11.15 -8.02 -21.76
N LEU A 350 -10.61 -6.95 -21.19
CA LEU A 350 -11.34 -5.88 -20.55
C LEU A 350 -11.31 -4.63 -21.44
N ALA A 351 -12.03 -3.58 -21.04
CA ALA A 351 -11.92 -2.29 -21.69
C ALA A 351 -10.61 -1.62 -21.26
N ASN A 352 -10.02 -0.82 -22.14
CA ASN A 352 -8.80 -0.04 -21.85
C ASN A 352 -9.03 1.14 -20.88
N ARG A 353 -9.96 1.02 -19.92
CA ARG A 353 -10.26 2.02 -18.89
C ARG A 353 -9.34 1.82 -17.68
N GLU A 354 -9.02 2.89 -16.95
CA GLU A 354 -8.17 2.81 -15.74
C GLU A 354 -8.78 1.90 -14.67
N ASP A 355 -10.10 1.90 -14.55
CA ASP A 355 -10.87 1.14 -13.56
C ASP A 355 -11.27 -0.28 -14.04
N GLU A 356 -10.76 -0.71 -15.21
CA GLU A 356 -10.93 -2.07 -15.75
C GLU A 356 -9.59 -2.81 -15.96
N ARG A 357 -8.48 -2.32 -15.40
CA ARG A 357 -7.17 -2.96 -15.57
C ARG A 357 -6.84 -3.85 -14.38
N ILE A 358 -6.18 -4.96 -14.68
CA ILE A 358 -5.45 -5.75 -13.69
C ILE A 358 -4.16 -4.98 -13.41
N VAL A 359 -3.94 -4.57 -12.17
CA VAL A 359 -2.80 -3.75 -11.78
C VAL A 359 -1.71 -4.63 -11.21
N PHE A 360 -0.55 -4.57 -11.83
CA PHE A 360 0.62 -5.33 -11.43
C PHE A 360 1.38 -4.71 -10.23
N ASN A 361 2.28 -5.48 -9.60
CA ASN A 361 2.87 -5.20 -8.28
C ASN A 361 3.91 -4.05 -8.23
N HIS A 362 4.05 -3.26 -9.29
CA HIS A 362 4.86 -2.04 -9.30
C HIS A 362 3.94 -0.82 -9.22
N PRO A 363 3.40 -0.49 -8.03
CA PRO A 363 2.59 0.70 -7.86
C PRO A 363 3.45 1.94 -8.09
N GLU A 364 2.93 2.87 -8.87
CA GLU A 364 3.58 4.14 -9.13
C GLU A 364 2.61 5.30 -8.91
N PRO A 365 3.04 6.39 -8.25
CA PRO A 365 2.22 7.58 -8.13
C PRO A 365 2.12 8.31 -9.46
N ARG A 366 1.02 9.05 -9.65
CA ARG A 366 0.87 9.94 -10.81
C ARG A 366 1.94 11.03 -10.76
N TYR A 367 2.74 11.18 -11.82
CA TYR A 367 3.76 12.22 -11.91
C TYR A 367 3.90 12.80 -13.33
N ARG A 368 4.45 14.02 -13.40
CA ARG A 368 4.93 14.64 -14.65
C ARG A 368 6.22 15.38 -14.36
N ARG A 369 7.35 14.83 -14.80
CA ARG A 369 8.71 15.35 -14.57
C ARG A 369 9.36 15.71 -15.89
N LYS A 370 10.06 16.85 -15.92
CA LYS A 370 10.98 17.19 -17.01
C LYS A 370 12.34 16.53 -16.75
N ASN A 371 12.81 15.72 -17.68
CA ASN A 371 14.11 15.05 -17.64
C ASN A 371 15.25 16.05 -17.93
N PRO A 372 16.51 15.72 -17.59
CA PRO A 372 17.67 16.59 -17.84
C PRO A 372 17.85 17.00 -19.32
N ASP A 373 17.42 16.16 -20.25
CA ASP A 373 17.45 16.42 -21.71
C ASP A 373 16.29 17.29 -22.22
N GLY A 374 15.38 17.71 -21.33
CA GLY A 374 14.22 18.51 -21.65
C GLY A 374 12.97 17.73 -22.04
N SER A 375 13.06 16.40 -22.21
CA SER A 375 11.89 15.53 -22.41
C SER A 375 11.01 15.49 -21.16
N ILE A 376 9.75 15.10 -21.29
CA ILE A 376 8.81 14.98 -20.17
C ILE A 376 8.50 13.50 -19.96
N SER A 377 8.90 12.97 -18.80
CA SER A 377 8.38 11.70 -18.28
C SER A 377 7.07 11.97 -17.56
N MET A 378 6.02 11.25 -17.92
CA MET A 378 4.72 11.39 -17.30
C MET A 378 4.15 10.00 -17.02
N ASN A 379 3.83 9.73 -15.76
CA ASN A 379 2.92 8.66 -15.40
C ASN A 379 1.55 9.31 -15.10
N PRO A 380 0.56 9.20 -16.01
CA PRO A 380 -0.77 9.77 -15.80
C PRO A 380 -1.62 8.94 -14.84
N TRP A 381 -1.13 7.81 -14.34
CA TRP A 381 -1.88 6.90 -13.50
C TRP A 381 -1.33 6.90 -12.07
N ASN A 382 -2.22 6.73 -11.09
CA ASN A 382 -1.83 6.49 -9.71
C ASN A 382 -2.27 5.08 -9.34
N THR A 383 -1.31 4.17 -9.22
CA THR A 383 -1.52 2.81 -8.73
C THR A 383 -1.02 2.64 -7.30
N ALA A 384 -0.55 3.73 -6.67
CA ALA A 384 -0.30 3.78 -5.24
C ALA A 384 -1.59 4.10 -4.46
N GLY A 385 -1.84 3.33 -3.41
CA GLY A 385 -2.97 3.51 -2.50
C GLY A 385 -2.66 2.96 -1.12
N ARG A 386 -3.70 2.81 -0.28
CA ARG A 386 -3.62 2.28 1.10
C ARG A 386 -3.43 0.75 1.10
N HIS A 387 -2.37 0.31 0.46
CA HIS A 387 -1.93 -1.08 0.42
C HIS A 387 -0.43 -1.13 0.72
N GLY A 388 0.01 -2.32 1.08
CA GLY A 388 1.40 -2.69 1.27
C GLY A 388 2.15 -2.97 -0.03
N GLU A 389 3.27 -3.67 0.11
CA GLU A 389 4.09 -4.12 -1.02
C GLU A 389 3.71 -5.52 -1.50
N HIS A 390 4.28 -5.93 -2.63
CA HIS A 390 4.32 -7.32 -3.08
C HIS A 390 2.95 -8.05 -3.11
N TRP A 391 2.73 -8.98 -2.19
CA TRP A 391 1.48 -9.73 -2.06
C TRP A 391 0.30 -8.79 -1.76
N ASN A 392 0.46 -7.82 -0.88
CA ASN A 392 -0.66 -6.99 -0.44
C ASN A 392 -1.19 -6.08 -1.57
N VAL A 393 -0.31 -5.46 -2.38
CA VAL A 393 -0.73 -4.62 -3.52
C VAL A 393 -1.51 -5.42 -4.58
N MET A 394 -1.06 -6.62 -4.92
CA MET A 394 -1.77 -7.47 -5.89
C MET A 394 -3.13 -7.88 -5.33
N ALA A 395 -3.21 -8.26 -4.05
CA ALA A 395 -4.46 -8.67 -3.42
C ALA A 395 -5.45 -7.51 -3.37
N PHE A 396 -4.98 -6.31 -3.03
CA PHE A 396 -5.78 -5.09 -3.02
C PHE A 396 -6.45 -4.84 -4.38
N TRP A 397 -5.66 -4.90 -5.47
CA TRP A 397 -6.14 -4.62 -6.82
C TRP A 397 -6.98 -5.74 -7.42
N ASP A 398 -6.63 -7.00 -7.19
CA ASP A 398 -7.45 -8.16 -7.59
C ASP A 398 -8.86 -8.07 -6.97
N ARG A 399 -8.95 -7.62 -5.72
CA ARG A 399 -10.21 -7.41 -5.00
C ARG A 399 -10.99 -6.17 -5.48
N GLN A 400 -10.39 -5.26 -6.26
CA GLN A 400 -11.13 -4.14 -6.88
C GLN A 400 -11.89 -4.57 -8.14
N LEU A 401 -11.56 -5.72 -8.74
CA LEU A 401 -12.27 -6.22 -9.90
C LEU A 401 -13.59 -6.86 -9.49
N SER A 402 -14.69 -6.42 -10.12
CA SER A 402 -16.01 -6.99 -9.89
C SER A 402 -16.09 -8.44 -10.38
N ASP A 403 -16.98 -9.24 -9.80
CA ASP A 403 -17.29 -10.59 -10.30
C ASP A 403 -17.62 -10.60 -11.80
N ALA A 404 -18.30 -9.56 -12.29
CA ALA A 404 -18.63 -9.41 -13.69
C ALA A 404 -17.40 -9.21 -14.57
N GLN A 405 -16.38 -8.49 -14.07
CA GLN A 405 -15.09 -8.34 -14.76
C GLN A 405 -14.34 -9.67 -14.85
N TRP A 406 -14.29 -10.46 -13.76
CA TRP A 406 -13.69 -11.79 -13.79
C TRP A 406 -14.36 -12.72 -14.80
N LEU A 407 -15.70 -12.72 -14.87
CA LEU A 407 -16.46 -13.51 -15.85
C LEU A 407 -16.32 -13.02 -17.30
N ARG A 408 -15.66 -11.89 -17.55
CA ARG A 408 -15.36 -11.37 -18.90
C ARG A 408 -13.96 -11.71 -19.39
N LEU A 409 -13.14 -12.39 -18.59
CA LEU A 409 -11.81 -12.78 -19.02
C LEU A 409 -11.90 -13.58 -20.33
N TYR A 410 -11.13 -13.16 -21.35
CA TYR A 410 -11.18 -13.71 -22.71
C TYR A 410 -10.59 -15.11 -22.79
N PHE A 411 -9.60 -15.36 -21.93
CA PHE A 411 -8.86 -16.61 -21.85
C PHE A 411 -9.45 -17.52 -20.77
N GLY A 412 -9.19 -18.82 -20.93
CA GLY A 412 -9.69 -19.86 -20.03
C GLY A 412 -11.13 -20.30 -20.32
N GLU A 413 -11.62 -21.18 -19.47
CA GLU A 413 -12.87 -21.90 -19.65
C GLU A 413 -13.87 -21.47 -18.58
N ALA A 414 -15.13 -21.25 -18.95
CA ALA A 414 -16.18 -21.17 -17.95
C ALA A 414 -16.54 -22.59 -17.49
N ILE A 415 -16.44 -22.84 -16.19
CA ILE A 415 -16.87 -24.08 -15.55
C ILE A 415 -17.81 -23.76 -14.39
N ILE A 416 -18.61 -24.74 -13.99
CA ILE A 416 -19.49 -24.64 -12.82
C ILE A 416 -18.98 -25.52 -11.68
N VAL A 417 -19.14 -25.01 -10.47
CA VAL A 417 -18.80 -25.70 -9.22
C VAL A 417 -19.99 -25.61 -8.27
N ARG A 418 -20.14 -26.56 -7.36
CA ARG A 418 -21.26 -26.59 -6.41
C ARG A 418 -21.09 -25.45 -5.38
N ASP A 419 -22.18 -24.75 -5.10
CA ASP A 419 -22.30 -23.61 -4.18
C ASP A 419 -23.75 -23.62 -3.68
N ALA A 420 -24.06 -24.51 -2.74
CA ALA A 420 -25.44 -24.94 -2.48
C ALA A 420 -26.30 -23.89 -1.76
N ASP A 421 -25.70 -22.98 -0.98
CA ASP A 421 -26.36 -21.85 -0.34
C ASP A 421 -26.20 -20.52 -1.08
N GLU A 422 -25.47 -20.53 -2.20
CA GLU A 422 -25.29 -19.41 -3.12
C GLU A 422 -24.58 -18.19 -2.51
N ASP A 423 -23.69 -18.43 -1.54
CA ASP A 423 -22.86 -17.40 -0.89
C ASP A 423 -21.61 -17.03 -1.72
N GLY A 424 -21.26 -17.88 -2.69
CA GLY A 424 -20.13 -17.69 -3.59
C GLY A 424 -18.87 -18.47 -3.22
N PHE A 425 -18.88 -19.29 -2.17
CA PHE A 425 -17.82 -20.19 -1.74
C PHE A 425 -18.16 -21.63 -2.18
N PRO A 426 -17.35 -22.28 -3.02
CA PRO A 426 -17.65 -23.65 -3.44
C PRO A 426 -17.59 -24.69 -2.31
N ASP A 427 -18.52 -25.65 -2.29
CA ASP A 427 -18.74 -26.63 -1.21
C ASP A 427 -17.54 -27.61 -0.94
N ASP A 428 -17.33 -28.57 -1.85
CA ASP A 428 -16.38 -29.71 -1.73
C ASP A 428 -15.96 -30.13 -3.14
N ASP A 429 -15.13 -29.31 -3.77
CA ASP A 429 -14.58 -29.58 -5.09
C ASP A 429 -13.06 -29.76 -5.00
N PRO A 430 -12.56 -31.01 -5.03
CA PRO A 430 -11.14 -31.30 -4.80
C PRO A 430 -10.22 -30.74 -5.88
N ARG A 431 -10.77 -30.23 -7.00
CA ARG A 431 -10.01 -29.59 -8.07
C ARG A 431 -9.57 -28.17 -7.68
N LEU A 432 -10.33 -27.49 -6.83
CA LEU A 432 -10.11 -26.08 -6.51
C LEU A 432 -8.97 -25.90 -5.50
N PRO A 433 -8.32 -24.73 -5.43
CA PRO A 433 -7.27 -24.46 -4.43
C PRO A 433 -7.77 -24.39 -2.97
N LEU A 434 -9.04 -24.02 -2.79
CA LEU A 434 -9.75 -23.95 -1.50
C LEU A 434 -11.26 -24.13 -1.76
N ASP A 435 -11.94 -24.83 -0.86
CA ASP A 435 -13.40 -25.00 -0.79
C ASP A 435 -13.85 -24.96 0.68
N GLU A 436 -15.15 -24.91 0.91
CA GLU A 436 -15.73 -24.80 2.24
C GLU A 436 -15.37 -25.96 3.15
N LYS A 437 -15.35 -27.19 2.63
CA LYS A 437 -14.94 -28.36 3.41
C LYS A 437 -13.51 -28.25 3.93
N ARG A 438 -12.57 -27.76 3.11
CA ARG A 438 -11.17 -27.55 3.51
C ARG A 438 -11.01 -26.32 4.39
N PHE A 439 -11.88 -25.33 4.26
CA PHE A 439 -11.92 -24.15 5.13
C PHE A 439 -12.57 -24.43 6.50
N GLY A 440 -13.50 -25.39 6.55
CA GLY A 440 -14.24 -25.79 7.75
C GLY A 440 -15.61 -25.10 7.92
N SER A 441 -16.09 -24.39 6.89
CA SER A 441 -17.42 -23.79 6.83
C SER A 441 -18.50 -24.82 6.47
N SER A 442 -19.75 -24.38 6.39
CA SER A 442 -20.92 -25.24 6.16
C SER A 442 -21.54 -24.96 4.79
N PRO A 443 -21.56 -25.95 3.86
CA PRO A 443 -22.07 -25.78 2.50
C PRO A 443 -23.58 -25.74 2.35
N ARG A 444 -24.26 -25.24 3.36
CA ARG A 444 -25.72 -25.16 3.45
C ARG A 444 -26.14 -23.90 4.21
N VAL A 445 -25.19 -23.11 4.67
CA VAL A 445 -25.40 -21.95 5.53
C VAL A 445 -24.41 -20.89 5.07
N ALA A 446 -24.89 -19.91 4.32
CA ALA A 446 -24.09 -18.85 3.72
C ALA A 446 -23.22 -18.03 4.72
N GLN A 447 -23.51 -18.16 6.01
CA GLN A 447 -22.79 -17.52 7.12
C GLN A 447 -22.62 -18.55 8.23
N THR A 448 -21.52 -19.31 8.24
CA THR A 448 -21.31 -20.38 9.20
C THR A 448 -21.30 -19.89 10.65
N ASP A 449 -20.84 -18.66 10.90
CA ASP A 449 -20.86 -18.00 12.20
C ASP A 449 -22.17 -17.24 12.50
N GLY A 450 -23.08 -17.16 11.52
CA GLY A 450 -24.34 -16.42 11.59
C GLY A 450 -24.23 -14.90 11.44
N GLN A 451 -23.07 -14.34 11.05
CA GLN A 451 -22.87 -12.90 10.88
C GLN A 451 -22.23 -12.51 9.54
N MET A 452 -21.06 -13.07 9.21
CA MET A 452 -20.30 -12.77 8.00
C MET A 452 -20.38 -13.95 7.04
N SER A 453 -20.46 -13.70 5.73
CA SER A 453 -20.48 -14.81 4.78
C SER A 453 -19.15 -15.55 4.74
N ASP A 454 -19.21 -16.85 4.41
CA ASP A 454 -18.03 -17.71 4.47
C ASP A 454 -16.98 -17.27 3.44
N LEU A 455 -17.41 -16.79 2.27
CA LEU A 455 -16.52 -16.15 1.29
C LEU A 455 -15.78 -14.94 1.88
N HIS A 456 -16.48 -14.04 2.58
CA HIS A 456 -15.85 -12.88 3.20
C HIS A 456 -14.92 -13.26 4.35
N LYS A 457 -15.27 -14.29 5.14
CA LYS A 457 -14.38 -14.87 6.16
C LYS A 457 -13.07 -15.34 5.54
N ALA A 458 -13.13 -16.10 4.45
CA ALA A 458 -11.93 -16.57 3.77
C ALA A 458 -11.07 -15.40 3.26
N MET A 459 -11.69 -14.30 2.85
CA MET A 459 -10.99 -13.11 2.34
C MET A 459 -10.43 -12.18 3.42
N LEU A 460 -10.67 -12.45 4.71
CA LEU A 460 -10.01 -11.72 5.80
C LEU A 460 -8.48 -11.85 5.73
N SER A 461 -7.97 -12.96 5.20
CA SER A 461 -6.55 -13.17 4.92
C SER A 461 -6.26 -13.00 3.41
N THR A 462 -5.07 -12.54 3.09
CA THR A 462 -4.53 -12.51 1.71
C THR A 462 -4.10 -13.89 1.22
N TRP A 463 -3.92 -14.83 2.15
CA TRP A 463 -3.35 -16.16 1.91
C TRP A 463 -1.93 -16.12 1.34
N ALA A 464 -1.17 -15.08 1.68
CA ALA A 464 0.28 -15.08 1.49
C ALA A 464 0.92 -15.91 2.62
N PRO A 465 1.81 -16.87 2.35
CA PRO A 465 2.28 -17.81 3.37
C PRO A 465 3.31 -17.22 4.34
N ALA A 466 4.15 -16.31 3.84
CA ALA A 466 5.38 -15.84 4.46
C ALA A 466 5.96 -14.66 3.64
N PRO A 467 6.86 -13.84 4.20
CA PRO A 467 7.56 -12.81 3.43
C PRO A 467 8.54 -13.42 2.44
N LEU A 468 8.99 -12.61 1.47
CA LEU A 468 9.82 -13.10 0.36
C LEU A 468 11.12 -13.75 0.84
N GLN A 469 11.26 -15.03 0.54
CA GLN A 469 12.41 -15.83 0.98
C GLN A 469 12.58 -17.09 0.13
N ASN A 470 13.73 -17.77 0.26
CA ASN A 470 14.01 -18.99 -0.49
C ASN A 470 13.01 -20.11 -0.17
N THR A 471 12.41 -20.70 -1.20
CA THR A 471 11.43 -21.80 -1.13
C THR A 471 11.80 -22.92 -0.15
N PHE A 472 13.07 -23.29 -0.08
CA PHE A 472 13.52 -24.47 0.68
C PHE A 472 13.80 -24.19 2.16
N VAL A 473 13.80 -22.91 2.58
CA VAL A 473 13.97 -22.51 3.99
C VAL A 473 12.74 -21.82 4.57
N LYS A 474 11.66 -21.72 3.78
CA LYS A 474 10.37 -21.21 4.23
C LYS A 474 9.88 -22.04 5.42
N PRO A 475 9.39 -21.40 6.49
CA PRO A 475 8.82 -22.12 7.61
C PRO A 475 7.42 -22.65 7.23
N ALA A 476 6.76 -23.30 8.17
CA ALA A 476 5.34 -23.59 8.06
C ALA A 476 4.53 -22.29 7.85
N TRP A 477 3.30 -22.45 7.34
CA TRP A 477 2.38 -21.36 7.06
C TRP A 477 2.26 -20.40 8.26
N GLN A 478 2.47 -19.10 8.03
CA GLN A 478 2.56 -18.10 9.10
C GLN A 478 1.30 -17.25 9.23
N SER A 479 0.65 -16.96 8.11
CA SER A 479 -0.54 -16.10 8.12
C SER A 479 -1.70 -16.75 8.86
N ARG A 480 -2.48 -15.94 9.56
CA ARG A 480 -3.64 -16.43 10.32
C ARG A 480 -4.68 -16.97 9.36
N ILE A 481 -5.07 -18.23 9.55
CA ILE A 481 -6.15 -18.85 8.79
C ILE A 481 -7.46 -18.46 9.47
N PRO A 482 -8.36 -17.71 8.81
CA PRO A 482 -9.63 -17.31 9.41
C PRO A 482 -10.46 -18.54 9.78
N ASN A 483 -11.17 -18.48 10.90
CA ASN A 483 -12.08 -19.53 11.36
C ASN A 483 -13.53 -19.19 10.98
N PRO A 484 -14.17 -19.95 10.08
CA PRO A 484 -15.53 -19.66 9.61
C PRO A 484 -16.60 -19.73 10.71
N ARG A 485 -16.30 -20.31 11.88
CA ARG A 485 -17.26 -20.50 12.98
C ARG A 485 -17.17 -19.43 14.06
N LYS A 486 -16.21 -18.51 13.94
CA LYS A 486 -15.92 -17.49 14.96
C LYS A 486 -16.43 -16.14 14.46
N THR A 487 -17.23 -15.45 15.27
CA THR A 487 -17.79 -14.12 14.94
C THR A 487 -16.82 -12.96 15.16
N ASP A 488 -15.76 -13.21 15.93
CA ASP A 488 -14.70 -12.29 16.33
C ASP A 488 -13.39 -13.10 16.24
N GLN A 489 -12.63 -12.93 15.16
CA GLN A 489 -11.49 -13.78 14.78
C GLN A 489 -10.34 -13.75 15.79
N ASP A 490 -10.14 -12.64 16.49
CA ASP A 490 -8.97 -12.41 17.35
C ASP A 490 -9.30 -12.23 18.84
N ASP A 491 -10.59 -12.29 19.20
CA ASP A 491 -11.13 -12.14 20.56
C ASP A 491 -10.90 -10.76 21.18
N ASP A 492 -10.81 -9.70 20.35
CA ASP A 492 -10.65 -8.32 20.84
C ASP A 492 -11.97 -7.69 21.37
N GLY A 493 -13.10 -8.36 21.13
CA GLY A 493 -14.44 -7.95 21.55
C GLY A 493 -15.25 -7.21 20.47
N LEU A 494 -14.70 -7.01 19.27
CA LEU A 494 -15.39 -6.48 18.11
C LEU A 494 -15.74 -7.63 17.14
N PRO A 495 -16.97 -7.69 16.61
CA PRO A 495 -17.28 -8.69 15.59
C PRO A 495 -16.57 -8.35 14.27
N ASP A 496 -16.19 -9.37 13.50
CA ASP A 496 -15.45 -9.24 12.23
C ASP A 496 -16.13 -8.32 11.21
N THR A 497 -17.46 -8.12 11.34
CA THR A 497 -18.26 -7.25 10.46
C THR A 497 -17.99 -5.75 10.65
N VAL A 498 -17.38 -5.35 11.77
CA VAL A 498 -17.06 -3.94 12.08
C VAL A 498 -15.62 -3.73 12.52
N ASP A 499 -14.91 -4.80 12.86
CA ASP A 499 -13.49 -4.74 13.21
C ASP A 499 -12.64 -4.38 11.97
N PRO A 500 -11.85 -3.28 12.00
CA PRO A 500 -10.93 -2.95 10.93
C PRO A 500 -9.78 -3.95 10.73
N TYR A 501 -9.46 -4.75 11.77
CA TYR A 501 -8.35 -5.72 11.75
C TYR A 501 -8.74 -7.06 12.38
N PRO A 502 -9.73 -7.81 11.81
CA PRO A 502 -10.25 -9.04 12.41
C PRO A 502 -9.19 -10.09 12.75
N LEU A 503 -8.05 -10.08 12.05
CA LEU A 503 -6.99 -11.04 12.28
C LEU A 503 -6.02 -10.62 13.38
N TYR A 504 -6.09 -9.43 13.98
CA TYR A 504 -5.03 -8.94 14.87
C TYR A 504 -5.60 -8.28 16.14
N PRO A 505 -5.38 -8.88 17.33
CA PRO A 505 -6.03 -8.48 18.59
C PRO A 505 -5.46 -7.18 19.19
N TRP A 506 -4.79 -6.39 18.37
CA TRP A 506 -4.08 -5.18 18.77
C TRP A 506 -4.98 -4.00 18.51
N GLN A 507 -5.11 -3.14 19.53
CA GLN A 507 -5.85 -1.91 19.32
C GLN A 507 -5.10 -1.04 18.31
N PRO A 508 -5.75 -0.55 17.23
CA PRO A 508 -5.10 0.19 16.16
C PRO A 508 -4.84 1.64 16.58
N PHE A 509 -4.06 1.83 17.65
CA PHE A 509 -3.80 3.12 18.28
C PHE A 509 -2.32 3.34 18.54
N VAL A 510 -1.85 4.53 18.15
CA VAL A 510 -0.57 5.04 18.64
C VAL A 510 -0.84 5.79 19.93
N TRP A 511 -0.35 5.28 21.06
CA TRP A 511 -0.63 5.81 22.39
C TRP A 511 0.06 7.13 22.64
N TYR A 512 -0.57 8.08 23.33
CA TYR A 512 0.11 9.30 23.74
C TYR A 512 1.03 9.01 24.93
N ALA A 513 2.34 9.01 24.68
CA ALA A 513 3.38 8.85 25.70
C ALA A 513 4.74 9.30 25.15
N ARG A 514 5.61 9.78 26.04
CA ARG A 514 7.00 10.09 25.73
C ARG A 514 7.88 8.91 26.12
N ALA A 515 8.71 8.48 25.17
CA ALA A 515 9.77 7.51 25.39
C ALA A 515 11.16 8.16 25.23
N THR A 516 12.14 7.59 25.91
CA THR A 516 13.56 7.88 25.82
C THR A 516 14.22 6.80 24.95
N VAL A 517 14.98 7.20 23.93
CA VAL A 517 15.69 6.24 23.07
C VAL A 517 17.03 5.88 23.70
N ASP A 518 17.03 4.93 24.65
CA ASP A 518 18.22 4.54 25.45
C ASP A 518 18.51 3.02 25.47
N GLY A 519 17.63 2.23 24.87
CA GLY A 519 17.66 0.78 24.79
C GLY A 519 16.99 0.08 25.98
N ASP A 520 16.22 0.77 26.83
CA ASP A 520 15.52 0.18 27.98
C ASP A 520 13.98 0.17 27.83
N ALA A 521 13.40 -1.02 27.68
CA ALA A 521 11.94 -1.15 27.57
C ALA A 521 11.15 -0.91 28.88
N SER A 522 11.79 -0.54 29.99
CA SER A 522 11.12 -0.46 31.31
C SER A 522 9.98 0.57 31.36
N GLU A 523 10.11 1.70 30.66
CA GLU A 523 9.07 2.74 30.55
C GLU A 523 7.90 2.34 29.62
N TRP A 524 8.11 1.34 28.75
CA TRP A 524 7.10 0.86 27.80
C TRP A 524 6.13 -0.16 28.40
N ARG A 525 6.27 -0.51 29.68
CA ARG A 525 5.46 -1.55 30.34
C ARG A 525 3.96 -1.27 30.23
N ASP A 526 3.56 0.00 30.28
CA ASP A 526 2.17 0.45 30.31
C ASP A 526 1.63 0.73 28.89
N ILE A 527 2.48 0.61 27.87
CA ILE A 527 2.08 0.71 26.45
C ILE A 527 1.69 -0.68 25.93
N PRO A 528 0.45 -0.86 25.44
CA PRO A 528 0.03 -2.11 24.82
C PRO A 528 0.84 -2.46 23.56
N PRO A 529 1.01 -3.75 23.23
CA PRO A 529 1.54 -4.19 21.95
C PRO A 529 0.69 -3.69 20.77
N ALA A 530 1.37 -3.27 19.71
CA ALA A 530 0.78 -3.05 18.39
C ALA A 530 0.97 -4.28 17.48
N GLY A 531 1.86 -5.20 17.86
CA GLY A 531 2.05 -6.47 17.19
C GLY A 531 2.91 -7.43 18.00
N ALA A 532 2.64 -8.74 17.90
CA ALA A 532 3.48 -9.76 18.50
C ALA A 532 3.49 -11.06 17.68
N LEU A 533 4.62 -11.74 17.67
CA LEU A 533 4.84 -13.02 17.00
C LEU A 533 5.64 -13.94 17.93
N GLU A 534 5.25 -15.21 18.04
CA GLU A 534 6.02 -16.25 18.71
C GLU A 534 5.99 -17.53 17.86
N GLN A 535 7.08 -17.81 17.15
CA GLN A 535 7.17 -18.95 16.22
C GLN A 535 8.62 -19.44 16.08
N ASP A 536 8.80 -20.77 16.04
CA ASP A 536 10.11 -21.42 15.83
C ASP A 536 11.24 -20.86 16.71
N GLY A 537 10.93 -20.62 17.99
CA GLY A 537 11.85 -20.07 19.01
C GLY A 537 12.23 -18.60 18.82
N LEU A 538 11.62 -17.91 17.86
CA LEU A 538 11.69 -16.46 17.69
C LEU A 538 10.47 -15.82 18.36
N LYS A 539 10.70 -14.82 19.21
CA LYS A 539 9.64 -13.99 19.78
C LYS A 539 9.90 -12.53 19.47
N VAL A 540 8.86 -11.83 19.06
CA VAL A 540 8.90 -10.44 18.63
C VAL A 540 7.72 -9.72 19.26
N THR A 541 7.95 -8.52 19.79
CA THR A 541 6.89 -7.62 20.22
C THR A 541 7.20 -6.21 19.71
N LEU A 542 6.22 -5.60 19.06
CA LEU A 542 6.22 -4.20 18.66
C LEU A 542 5.31 -3.41 19.60
N LYS A 543 5.81 -2.28 20.08
CA LYS A 543 5.01 -1.24 20.74
C LYS A 543 5.28 0.08 20.08
N HIS A 544 4.31 0.99 20.12
CA HIS A 544 4.50 2.36 19.66
C HIS A 544 3.72 3.37 20.48
N CYS A 545 4.25 4.58 20.53
CA CYS A 545 3.62 5.74 21.14
C CYS A 545 4.04 7.01 20.41
N HIS A 546 3.43 8.13 20.76
CA HIS A 546 3.78 9.44 20.20
C HIS A 546 3.60 10.53 21.25
N ASP A 547 4.22 11.67 20.99
CA ASP A 547 3.94 12.91 21.70
C ASP A 547 3.97 14.13 20.76
N GLU A 548 4.15 15.31 21.37
CA GLU A 548 4.47 16.60 20.75
C GLU A 548 5.45 16.55 19.57
N ASP A 549 6.44 15.70 19.78
CA ASP A 549 7.81 15.92 19.36
C ASP A 549 8.26 14.77 18.46
N TYR A 550 7.84 13.55 18.78
CA TYR A 550 8.25 12.35 18.09
C TYR A 550 7.17 11.27 18.06
N TYR A 551 7.25 10.43 17.04
CA TYR A 551 6.72 9.08 17.05
C TYR A 551 7.80 8.16 17.57
N TYR A 552 7.44 7.19 18.40
CA TYR A 552 8.35 6.23 18.99
C TYR A 552 7.90 4.80 18.66
N ALA A 553 8.87 3.91 18.42
CA ALA A 553 8.62 2.48 18.32
C ALA A 553 9.67 1.68 19.09
N LEU A 554 9.23 0.56 19.66
CA LEU A 554 10.02 -0.41 20.40
C LEU A 554 9.85 -1.79 19.75
N PHE A 555 10.96 -2.46 19.49
CA PHE A 555 11.00 -3.89 19.17
C PHE A 555 11.74 -4.65 20.28
N GLU A 556 11.07 -5.63 20.88
CA GLU A 556 11.69 -6.64 21.75
C GLU A 556 11.79 -7.96 20.97
N ILE A 557 13.01 -8.40 20.66
CA ILE A 557 13.27 -9.57 19.82
C ILE A 557 14.08 -10.60 20.62
N THR A 558 13.49 -11.76 20.91
CA THR A 558 14.14 -12.87 21.62
C THR A 558 14.34 -14.05 20.67
N GLY A 559 15.50 -14.69 20.75
CA GLY A 559 15.84 -15.87 19.95
C GLY A 559 16.86 -15.59 18.86
N ASP A 560 16.99 -16.51 17.91
CA ASP A 560 17.93 -16.38 16.79
C ASP A 560 17.30 -15.51 15.69
N TRP A 561 17.91 -14.36 15.41
CA TRP A 561 17.53 -13.45 14.33
C TRP A 561 18.78 -12.76 13.75
N ASP A 562 18.74 -12.41 12.46
CA ASP A 562 19.81 -11.71 11.74
C ASP A 562 19.36 -10.33 11.23
N ARG A 563 18.12 -10.18 10.79
CA ARG A 563 17.61 -8.92 10.20
C ARG A 563 16.19 -8.60 10.65
N LEU A 564 15.94 -7.36 11.04
CA LEU A 564 14.61 -6.73 11.16
C LEU A 564 14.47 -5.75 9.98
N TYR A 565 13.33 -5.79 9.30
CA TYR A 565 12.94 -4.89 8.22
C TYR A 565 11.56 -4.32 8.53
N ALA A 566 11.47 -3.00 8.76
CA ALA A 566 10.24 -2.34 9.17
C ALA A 566 9.94 -1.13 8.28
N GLY A 567 8.67 -0.94 7.97
CA GLY A 567 8.15 0.20 7.21
C GLY A 567 7.19 1.02 8.06
N PHE A 568 7.34 2.34 7.99
CA PHE A 568 6.49 3.30 8.69
C PHE A 568 5.92 4.31 7.70
N ASP A 569 4.61 4.30 7.50
CA ASP A 569 3.89 5.26 6.67
C ASP A 569 3.32 6.39 7.53
N GLY A 570 4.04 7.51 7.57
CA GLY A 570 3.70 8.68 8.38
C GLY A 570 2.45 9.45 7.94
N GLU A 571 1.82 9.09 6.81
CA GLU A 571 0.62 9.75 6.31
C GLU A 571 -0.64 8.89 6.25
N GLY A 572 -0.53 7.59 6.50
CA GLY A 572 -1.67 6.67 6.38
C GLY A 572 -2.15 6.49 4.93
N GLN A 573 -1.27 6.72 3.96
CA GLN A 573 -1.62 6.74 2.53
C GLN A 573 -1.18 5.48 1.77
N GLY A 574 -0.34 4.62 2.35
CA GLY A 574 0.33 3.50 1.67
C GLY A 574 1.85 3.55 1.76
N VAL A 575 2.51 2.39 1.72
CA VAL A 575 4.00 2.30 1.77
C VAL A 575 4.70 2.72 0.45
N PHE A 576 3.93 2.97 -0.62
CA PHE A 576 4.41 3.50 -1.91
C PHE A 576 3.78 4.83 -2.33
N SER A 577 2.88 5.38 -1.51
CA SER A 577 2.06 6.52 -1.91
C SER A 577 2.72 7.87 -1.67
N SER A 578 3.70 7.94 -0.77
CA SER A 578 4.20 9.21 -0.28
C SER A 578 5.70 9.25 -0.07
N GLU A 579 6.18 10.49 -0.07
CA GLU A 579 7.52 10.87 0.33
C GLU A 579 7.80 10.62 1.82
N ALA A 580 6.77 10.37 2.63
CA ALA A 580 6.86 10.26 4.08
C ALA A 580 7.08 8.83 4.58
N VAL A 581 7.15 7.82 3.70
CA VAL A 581 7.40 6.45 4.14
C VAL A 581 8.87 6.30 4.57
N ILE A 582 9.10 5.76 5.76
CA ILE A 582 10.42 5.49 6.31
C ILE A 582 10.62 3.98 6.41
N TRP A 583 11.67 3.48 5.77
CA TRP A 583 12.10 2.09 5.85
C TRP A 583 13.31 1.97 6.77
N PHE A 584 13.23 1.09 7.78
CA PHE A 584 14.25 0.85 8.78
C PHE A 584 14.73 -0.60 8.73
N GLU A 585 16.04 -0.81 8.63
CA GLU A 585 16.66 -2.13 8.70
C GLU A 585 17.61 -2.18 9.90
N ALA A 586 17.46 -3.19 10.76
CA ALA A 586 18.44 -3.52 11.79
C ALA A 586 19.02 -4.91 11.54
N ARG A 587 20.32 -5.10 11.78
CA ARG A 587 21.05 -6.35 11.61
C ARG A 587 21.77 -6.77 12.88
N ASN A 588 21.73 -8.06 13.19
CA ASN A 588 22.28 -8.65 14.41
C ASN A 588 23.57 -9.44 14.13
N ARG A 589 24.70 -8.74 13.99
CA ARG A 589 26.00 -9.34 13.60
C ARG A 589 27.06 -9.22 14.70
N GLY A 590 26.64 -9.46 15.93
CA GLY A 590 27.42 -9.19 17.14
C GLY A 590 26.82 -8.00 17.88
N GLU A 591 27.24 -6.80 17.50
CA GLU A 591 26.52 -5.56 17.81
C GLU A 591 25.37 -5.35 16.81
N VAL A 592 24.32 -4.66 17.24
CA VAL A 592 23.20 -4.33 16.35
C VAL A 592 23.61 -3.12 15.52
N GLU A 593 23.49 -3.24 14.21
CA GLU A 593 23.67 -2.14 13.26
C GLU A 593 22.31 -1.80 12.67
N ALA A 594 21.96 -0.52 12.52
CA ALA A 594 20.73 -0.13 11.85
C ALA A 594 20.90 1.07 10.93
N ARG A 595 20.04 1.13 9.91
CA ARG A 595 20.03 2.17 8.87
C ARG A 595 18.63 2.39 8.31
N THR A 596 18.42 3.54 7.69
CA THR A 596 17.27 3.74 6.81
C THR A 596 17.56 3.21 5.41
N LEU A 597 16.52 2.80 4.70
CA LEU A 597 16.62 2.28 3.33
C LEU A 597 15.92 3.22 2.35
N TRP A 598 16.43 3.23 1.12
CA TRP A 598 15.93 3.99 -0.04
C TRP A 598 16.05 5.51 0.06
N ARG A 599 15.79 6.09 1.23
CA ARG A 599 15.84 7.52 1.51
C ARG A 599 16.37 7.78 2.93
N ASP A 600 16.95 8.96 3.12
CA ASP A 600 17.34 9.43 4.45
C ASP A 600 16.10 9.81 5.25
N ALA A 601 16.13 9.57 6.57
CA ALA A 601 15.15 10.09 7.52
C ALA A 601 15.84 11.03 8.52
N PRO A 602 16.00 12.32 8.17
CA PRO A 602 16.68 13.29 9.04
C PRO A 602 16.07 13.33 10.44
N GLY A 603 16.94 13.30 11.45
CA GLY A 603 16.55 13.35 12.86
C GLY A 603 15.99 12.04 13.43
N LEU A 604 15.88 10.96 12.65
CA LEU A 604 15.61 9.63 13.19
C LEU A 604 16.74 9.23 14.16
N GLN A 605 16.37 8.83 15.37
CA GLN A 605 17.30 8.28 16.36
C GLN A 605 16.94 6.84 16.65
N TRP A 606 17.93 6.02 16.97
CA TRP A 606 17.70 4.65 17.41
C TRP A 606 18.76 4.21 18.42
N LYS A 607 18.40 3.25 19.27
CA LYS A 607 19.30 2.60 20.21
C LYS A 607 18.95 1.14 20.35
N ALA A 608 19.95 0.30 20.59
CA ALA A 608 19.73 -1.11 20.89
C ALA A 608 20.51 -1.54 22.13
N SER A 609 19.93 -2.47 22.89
CA SER A 609 20.58 -3.13 24.02
C SER A 609 20.30 -4.63 23.99
N ARG A 610 21.12 -5.42 24.70
CA ARG A 610 20.91 -6.87 24.83
C ARG A 610 20.76 -7.25 26.29
N ARG A 611 19.71 -7.99 26.60
CA ARG A 611 19.43 -8.56 27.92
C ARG A 611 20.09 -9.94 28.09
N ARG A 612 20.17 -10.40 29.34
CA ARG A 612 20.79 -11.70 29.68
C ARG A 612 20.03 -12.91 29.13
N ASP A 613 18.73 -12.78 28.91
CA ASP A 613 17.85 -13.79 28.35
C ASP A 613 17.91 -13.88 26.81
N ARG A 614 18.90 -13.20 26.19
CA ARG A 614 19.09 -13.09 24.74
C ARG A 614 18.03 -12.23 24.03
N THR A 615 17.23 -11.45 24.76
CA THR A 615 16.39 -10.42 24.16
C THR A 615 17.25 -9.26 23.67
N THR A 616 17.07 -8.85 22.42
CA THR A 616 17.52 -7.56 21.93
C THR A 616 16.35 -6.57 22.02
N VAL A 617 16.60 -5.42 22.63
CA VAL A 617 15.67 -4.29 22.68
C VAL A 617 16.14 -3.27 21.65
N ILE A 618 15.27 -2.82 20.77
CA ILE A 618 15.54 -1.76 19.78
C ILE A 618 14.49 -0.67 19.94
N GLU A 619 14.92 0.55 20.20
CA GLU A 619 14.07 1.73 20.25
C GLU A 619 14.41 2.66 19.11
N LEU A 620 13.40 3.35 18.59
CA LEU A 620 13.57 4.40 17.60
C LEU A 620 12.60 5.57 17.85
N SER A 621 13.02 6.76 17.46
CA SER A 621 12.18 7.96 17.42
C SER A 621 12.25 8.66 16.07
N ILE A 622 11.10 9.07 15.54
CA ILE A 622 10.95 9.82 14.29
C ILE A 622 10.41 11.21 14.63
N PRO A 623 11.09 12.32 14.27
CA PRO A 623 10.65 13.66 14.64
C PRO A 623 9.32 14.07 13.99
N ASN A 624 8.53 14.86 14.71
CA ASN A 624 7.39 15.61 14.21
C ASN A 624 7.84 16.99 13.68
N GLY A 625 7.84 17.18 12.36
CA GLY A 625 8.26 18.41 11.68
C GLY A 625 9.79 18.63 11.64
N GLY A 626 10.21 19.87 11.41
CA GLY A 626 11.62 20.21 11.20
C GLY A 626 12.13 19.68 9.84
N GLU A 627 13.22 18.92 9.86
CA GLU A 627 13.74 18.22 8.66
C GLU A 627 13.03 16.89 8.39
N SER A 628 12.22 16.40 9.35
CA SER A 628 11.37 15.22 9.13
C SER A 628 10.24 15.57 8.17
N ARG A 629 9.89 14.59 7.32
CA ARG A 629 8.75 14.70 6.40
C ARG A 629 7.42 14.44 7.09
N TRP A 630 7.46 13.91 8.32
CA TRP A 630 6.26 13.66 9.10
C TRP A 630 5.81 14.95 9.78
N PHE A 631 4.50 15.17 9.79
CA PHE A 631 3.91 16.29 10.49
C PHE A 631 2.51 15.92 10.99
N TRP A 632 2.28 16.14 12.28
CA TRP A 632 0.96 16.02 12.89
C TRP A 632 0.75 17.05 13.99
N ARG A 633 -0.50 17.26 14.35
CA ARG A 633 -0.92 18.09 15.49
C ARG A 633 -2.02 17.36 16.24
N GLY A 634 -1.83 17.15 17.55
CA GLY A 634 -2.77 16.37 18.36
C GLY A 634 -2.83 14.91 17.92
N GLY A 635 -3.97 14.27 18.18
CA GLY A 635 -4.30 12.93 17.74
C GLY A 635 -4.98 12.90 16.36
N GLY A 636 -5.53 11.74 16.01
CA GLY A 636 -6.31 11.51 14.79
C GLY A 636 -5.48 11.25 13.53
N ARG A 637 -4.17 11.55 13.53
CA ARG A 637 -3.27 11.15 12.44
C ARG A 637 -3.14 9.64 12.41
N GLU A 638 -3.29 9.07 11.21
CA GLU A 638 -3.09 7.65 10.99
C GLU A 638 -1.64 7.36 10.56
N ILE A 639 -1.08 6.26 11.07
CA ILE A 639 0.26 5.78 10.78
C ILE A 639 0.19 4.31 10.40
N GLY A 640 0.71 3.95 9.23
CA GLY A 640 0.86 2.56 8.81
C GLY A 640 2.14 1.95 9.35
N VAL A 641 2.08 0.72 9.87
CA VAL A 641 3.27 -0.01 10.31
C VAL A 641 3.28 -1.42 9.72
N TYR A 642 4.46 -1.86 9.29
CA TYR A 642 4.75 -3.22 8.87
C TYR A 642 6.12 -3.63 9.39
N ALA A 643 6.32 -4.92 9.71
CA ALA A 643 7.60 -5.44 10.17
C ALA A 643 7.79 -6.94 9.85
N ASP A 644 8.97 -7.25 9.29
CA ASP A 644 9.45 -8.61 9.02
C ASP A 644 10.80 -8.87 9.71
N ILE A 645 11.02 -10.11 10.14
CA ILE A 645 12.25 -10.56 10.79
C ILE A 645 12.78 -11.82 10.13
N PHE A 646 14.09 -11.85 9.88
CA PHE A 646 14.77 -12.94 9.20
C PHE A 646 15.85 -13.54 10.10
N LYS A 647 15.97 -14.87 10.05
CA LYS A 647 17.08 -15.66 10.60
C LYS A 647 18.28 -15.64 9.66
N ALA A 648 19.45 -16.01 10.18
CA ALA A 648 20.70 -16.04 9.41
C ALA A 648 20.67 -17.01 8.21
N ASN A 649 19.83 -18.05 8.27
CA ASN A 649 19.62 -18.99 7.17
C ASN A 649 18.65 -18.45 6.09
N GLY A 650 18.11 -17.24 6.26
CA GLY A 650 17.15 -16.62 5.35
C GLY A 650 15.67 -16.93 5.64
N THR A 651 15.35 -17.75 6.64
CA THR A 651 13.97 -17.97 7.07
C THR A 651 13.39 -16.65 7.60
N GLY A 652 12.35 -16.14 6.94
CA GLY A 652 11.69 -14.87 7.23
C GLY A 652 10.32 -15.05 7.87
N TYR A 653 9.97 -14.14 8.77
CA TYR A 653 8.71 -14.07 9.48
C TYR A 653 8.10 -12.67 9.42
N SER A 654 6.77 -12.59 9.45
CA SER A 654 6.03 -11.31 9.44
C SER A 654 5.23 -11.13 10.71
N LEU A 655 5.21 -9.90 11.24
CA LEU A 655 4.43 -9.57 12.44
C LEU A 655 2.92 -9.55 12.16
N TYR A 656 2.58 -9.10 10.96
CA TYR A 656 1.25 -9.16 10.35
C TYR A 656 1.32 -10.15 9.17
N GLU A 657 0.26 -10.28 8.39
CA GLU A 657 0.34 -10.96 7.10
C GLU A 657 1.46 -10.33 6.24
N PRO A 658 2.15 -11.12 5.40
CA PRO A 658 3.28 -10.63 4.62
C PRO A 658 2.97 -9.36 3.81
N TYR A 659 3.70 -8.30 4.12
CA TYR A 659 3.56 -6.96 3.54
C TYR A 659 2.23 -6.26 3.83
N ASP A 660 1.39 -6.80 4.72
CA ASP A 660 0.19 -6.11 5.17
C ASP A 660 0.56 -4.94 6.10
N VAL A 661 -0.15 -3.82 5.94
CA VAL A 661 0.14 -2.58 6.67
C VAL A 661 -0.92 -2.40 7.74
N PHE A 662 -0.49 -2.45 9.00
CA PHE A 662 -1.35 -2.22 10.14
C PHE A 662 -1.44 -0.71 10.42
N TYR A 663 -2.54 -0.08 10.03
CA TYR A 663 -2.79 1.33 10.25
C TYR A 663 -3.36 1.61 11.64
N CYS A 664 -2.68 2.49 12.37
CA CYS A 664 -3.04 2.90 13.72
C CYS A 664 -3.33 4.40 13.77
N ILE A 665 -4.30 4.80 14.59
CA ILE A 665 -4.68 6.20 14.80
C ILE A 665 -4.00 6.74 16.06
N MET A 666 -3.32 7.88 15.95
CA MET A 666 -2.74 8.60 17.08
C MET A 666 -3.83 9.04 18.07
N LYS A 667 -3.65 8.71 19.36
CA LYS A 667 -4.55 9.17 20.41
C LYS A 667 -4.23 10.60 20.84
N GLU A 668 -5.29 11.36 21.14
CA GLU A 668 -5.15 12.64 21.83
C GLU A 668 -4.58 12.42 23.25
N PRO A 669 -3.76 13.36 23.76
CA PRO A 669 -3.41 13.38 25.18
C PRO A 669 -4.68 13.53 26.03
N SER A 670 -4.88 12.63 26.99
CA SER A 670 -5.93 12.80 28.00
C SER A 670 -5.39 13.61 29.19
N GLY A 671 -5.90 14.82 29.42
CA GLY A 671 -5.57 15.68 30.57
C GLY A 671 -4.76 16.93 30.20
N THR A 672 -4.47 17.78 31.20
CA THR A 672 -3.60 18.96 31.02
C THR A 672 -2.14 18.53 31.17
N LEU A 673 -1.35 18.63 30.11
CA LEU A 673 0.08 18.36 30.17
C LEU A 673 0.78 19.44 31.02
N PRO A 674 1.77 19.08 31.85
CA PRO A 674 2.60 20.08 32.51
C PRO A 674 3.35 20.88 31.45
N MET A 675 3.52 22.20 31.66
CA MET A 675 4.34 22.99 30.76
C MET A 675 5.78 22.45 30.74
N PRO A 676 6.43 22.40 29.56
CA PRO A 676 7.79 21.91 29.47
C PRO A 676 8.76 22.79 30.29
N ALA A 677 9.91 22.23 30.68
CA ALA A 677 10.97 23.00 31.31
C ALA A 677 11.58 24.02 30.32
N GLY A 678 12.21 25.07 30.88
CA GLY A 678 12.92 26.07 30.08
C GLY A 678 12.08 27.24 29.59
N ALA A 679 10.95 27.53 30.24
CA ALA A 679 10.24 28.78 30.02
C ALA A 679 11.17 29.98 30.31
N PRO A 680 11.17 31.02 29.46
CA PRO A 680 11.97 32.21 29.70
C PRO A 680 11.51 32.91 30.98
N ALA A 681 12.43 33.61 31.65
CA ALA A 681 12.05 34.54 32.71
C ALA A 681 11.34 35.78 32.11
N ALA A 682 10.57 36.47 32.94
CA ALA A 682 10.03 37.78 32.56
C ALA A 682 11.16 38.75 32.20
N LEU A 683 11.02 39.46 31.08
CA LEU A 683 12.03 40.37 30.56
C LEU A 683 12.18 41.57 31.50
N THR A 684 13.34 41.70 32.12
CA THR A 684 13.69 42.86 32.97
C THR A 684 14.13 44.04 32.11
N ARG A 685 14.17 45.26 32.69
CA ARG A 685 14.65 46.45 31.97
C ARG A 685 16.12 46.34 31.58
N GLU A 686 16.93 45.72 32.43
CA GLU A 686 18.38 45.55 32.24
C GLU A 686 18.70 44.55 31.14
N ALA A 687 17.85 43.53 30.96
CA ALA A 687 18.00 42.52 29.93
C ALA A 687 17.37 42.91 28.58
N ALA A 688 16.59 44.00 28.52
CA ALA A 688 15.93 44.44 27.31
C ALA A 688 16.90 45.16 26.36
N THR A 689 16.82 44.86 25.06
CA THR A 689 17.55 45.61 24.03
C THR A 689 17.02 47.03 23.92
N ARG A 690 15.70 47.20 24.07
CA ARG A 690 15.01 48.50 24.11
C ARG A 690 13.90 48.50 25.15
N VAL A 691 13.74 49.65 25.80
CA VAL A 691 12.62 49.95 26.71
C VAL A 691 11.94 51.21 26.21
N PHE A 692 10.64 51.14 26.02
CA PHE A 692 9.83 52.24 25.53
C PHE A 692 8.77 52.62 26.56
N SER A 693 8.51 53.92 26.65
CA SER A 693 7.39 54.48 27.40
C SER A 693 6.77 55.63 26.62
N PRO A 694 5.60 56.15 27.00
CA PRO A 694 5.01 57.30 26.30
C PRO A 694 5.91 58.55 26.25
N ALA A 695 6.87 58.67 27.17
CA ALA A 695 7.87 59.72 27.19
C ALA A 695 9.16 59.38 26.41
N ARG A 696 9.31 58.14 25.94
CA ARG A 696 10.46 57.59 25.20
C ARG A 696 9.97 56.58 24.16
N SER A 697 9.41 57.10 23.07
CA SER A 697 8.76 56.32 22.00
C SER A 697 9.63 56.20 20.74
N GLU A 698 10.84 56.76 20.72
CA GLU A 698 11.69 56.76 19.54
C GLU A 698 12.02 55.34 19.08
N GLY A 699 11.63 55.01 17.84
CA GLY A 699 11.77 53.68 17.26
C GLY A 699 10.50 52.83 17.26
N LEU A 700 9.40 53.33 17.84
CA LEU A 700 8.07 52.75 17.67
C LEU A 700 7.29 53.45 16.56
N GLN A 701 6.54 52.66 15.79
CA GLN A 701 5.48 53.16 14.92
C GLN A 701 4.15 53.01 15.66
N ILE A 702 3.52 54.15 15.97
CA ILE A 702 2.26 54.21 16.69
C ILE A 702 1.11 54.31 15.68
N GLY A 703 0.21 53.33 15.69
CA GLY A 703 -0.95 53.26 14.81
C GLY A 703 -2.00 54.34 15.11
N ALA A 704 -2.92 54.55 14.16
CA ALA A 704 -3.98 55.53 14.29
C ALA A 704 -4.89 55.23 15.50
N GLY A 705 -5.28 56.28 16.23
CA GLY A 705 -6.20 56.20 17.38
C GLY A 705 -5.55 55.89 18.74
N TRP A 706 -4.23 55.63 18.79
CA TRP A 706 -3.50 55.56 20.06
C TRP A 706 -3.16 56.96 20.56
N GLU A 707 -3.51 57.27 21.81
CA GLU A 707 -3.28 58.57 22.44
C GLU A 707 -2.51 58.43 23.75
N VAL A 708 -1.64 59.38 24.08
CA VAL A 708 -0.99 59.39 25.40
C VAL A 708 -1.96 59.98 26.43
N ARG A 709 -2.43 59.17 27.36
CA ARG A 709 -3.34 59.56 28.46
C ARG A 709 -2.83 59.00 29.77
N ASP A 710 -2.75 59.84 30.80
CA ASP A 710 -2.33 59.47 32.16
C ASP A 710 -0.99 58.70 32.22
N GLY A 711 -0.04 59.04 31.35
CA GLY A 711 1.27 58.39 31.29
C GLY A 711 1.28 57.01 30.63
N ALA A 712 0.23 56.63 29.89
CA ALA A 712 0.12 55.40 29.10
C ALA A 712 -0.25 55.71 27.64
N TRP A 713 0.09 54.82 26.71
CA TRP A 713 -0.57 54.79 25.40
C TRP A 713 -1.94 54.13 25.56
N ALA A 714 -3.01 54.85 25.27
CA ALA A 714 -4.38 54.43 25.51
C ALA A 714 -5.18 54.35 24.20
N TYR A 715 -5.86 53.22 23.99
CA TYR A 715 -6.67 52.94 22.81
C TYR A 715 -8.05 52.41 23.20
N ASP A 716 -9.12 53.13 22.82
CA ASP A 716 -10.51 52.78 23.13
C ASP A 716 -11.33 52.37 21.89
N GLY A 717 -10.70 52.29 20.71
CA GLY A 717 -11.37 51.99 19.45
C GLY A 717 -11.79 50.52 19.28
N HIS A 718 -12.66 50.27 18.30
CA HIS A 718 -13.02 48.91 17.87
C HIS A 718 -12.10 48.38 16.76
N GLU A 719 -11.68 49.25 15.84
CA GLU A 719 -10.79 48.89 14.73
C GLU A 719 -9.43 48.39 15.24
N GLU A 720 -8.79 47.50 14.49
CA GLU A 720 -7.47 47.01 14.85
C GLU A 720 -6.42 48.11 14.62
N SER A 721 -5.54 48.34 15.60
CA SER A 721 -4.47 49.33 15.52
C SER A 721 -3.25 48.90 16.34
N HIS A 722 -2.04 49.15 15.85
CA HIS A 722 -0.82 48.56 16.42
C HIS A 722 0.14 49.58 17.00
N ILE A 723 0.87 49.20 18.05
CA ILE A 723 2.16 49.80 18.41
C ILE A 723 3.25 48.84 17.95
N ARG A 724 4.11 49.25 17.01
CA ARG A 724 5.05 48.36 16.33
C ARG A 724 6.50 48.75 16.49
N LEU A 725 7.35 47.74 16.65
CA LEU A 725 8.79 47.82 16.47
C LEU A 725 9.13 47.08 15.16
N THR A 726 9.58 47.82 14.14
CA THR A 726 9.84 47.30 12.78
C THR A 726 11.34 47.23 12.46
N GLY A 727 11.69 46.66 11.30
CA GLY A 727 13.07 46.59 10.82
C GLY A 727 13.92 45.54 11.52
N LEU A 728 13.29 44.52 12.09
CA LEU A 728 13.97 43.43 12.77
C LEU A 728 14.43 42.36 11.76
N ASN A 729 15.42 41.58 12.17
CA ASN A 729 15.83 40.33 11.51
C ASN A 729 16.14 39.30 12.59
N ALA A 730 15.14 39.00 13.42
CA ALA A 730 15.34 38.26 14.65
C ALA A 730 14.82 36.83 14.53
N THR A 731 15.63 35.87 14.97
CA THR A 731 15.21 34.46 15.08
C THR A 731 14.73 34.11 16.49
N GLU A 732 15.18 34.87 17.49
CA GLU A 732 14.65 34.82 18.84
C GLU A 732 14.22 36.20 19.34
N PHE A 733 13.16 36.25 20.15
CA PHE A 733 12.69 37.52 20.71
C PHE A 733 11.95 37.35 22.04
N ASP A 734 11.85 38.44 22.80
CA ASP A 734 10.80 38.64 23.80
C ASP A 734 10.18 40.01 23.59
N LEU A 735 8.86 40.04 23.56
CA LEU A 735 8.05 41.25 23.62
C LEU A 735 7.29 41.22 24.94
N TRP A 736 7.62 42.15 25.83
CA TRP A 736 7.00 42.28 27.14
C TRP A 736 6.30 43.63 27.24
N ILE A 737 5.15 43.67 27.90
CA ILE A 737 4.40 44.90 28.16
C ILE A 737 3.86 44.95 29.59
N GLU A 738 3.72 46.16 30.13
CA GLU A 738 2.87 46.48 31.29
C GLU A 738 1.58 47.14 30.78
N LEU A 739 0.43 46.56 31.10
CA LEU A 739 -0.86 47.00 30.56
C LEU A 739 -2.01 46.98 31.57
N GLU A 740 -3.03 47.80 31.31
CA GLU A 740 -4.41 47.60 31.74
C GLU A 740 -5.26 47.30 30.49
N ALA A 741 -6.16 46.34 30.56
CA ALA A 741 -7.13 46.08 29.50
C ALA A 741 -8.45 45.61 30.10
N VAL A 742 -9.55 45.93 29.44
CA VAL A 742 -10.90 45.53 29.88
C VAL A 742 -11.22 44.10 29.43
N GLN A 743 -10.77 43.70 28.24
CA GLN A 743 -11.14 42.41 27.66
C GLN A 743 -9.92 41.56 27.34
N ASP A 744 -8.95 42.09 26.59
CA ASP A 744 -7.87 41.29 26.02
C ASP A 744 -6.53 42.02 25.99
N GLY A 745 -5.46 41.23 26.09
CA GLY A 745 -4.10 41.63 25.73
C GLY A 745 -3.65 40.82 24.51
N ILE A 746 -3.24 41.51 23.45
CA ILE A 746 -2.81 40.88 22.20
C ILE A 746 -1.39 41.32 21.86
N LEU A 747 -0.50 40.34 21.71
CA LEU A 747 0.87 40.52 21.26
C LEU A 747 1.09 39.76 19.96
N ALA A 748 1.90 40.30 19.06
CA ALA A 748 2.21 39.64 17.80
C ALA A 748 3.67 39.80 17.35
N ALA A 749 4.11 38.87 16.53
CA ALA A 749 5.34 38.96 15.75
C ALA A 749 5.06 38.58 14.29
N PHE A 750 5.49 39.43 13.35
CA PHE A 750 5.22 39.28 11.92
C PHE A 750 6.49 39.02 11.12
N LEU A 751 6.37 38.25 10.04
CA LEU A 751 7.46 37.97 9.11
C LEU A 751 7.88 39.24 8.35
N PRO A 752 9.15 39.35 7.90
CA PRO A 752 9.60 40.45 7.06
C PRO A 752 8.82 40.61 5.74
N THR A 753 8.19 39.54 5.28
CA THR A 753 7.39 39.49 4.05
C THR A 753 5.92 39.88 4.25
N THR A 754 5.46 40.00 5.49
CA THR A 754 4.06 40.31 5.80
C THR A 754 3.82 41.79 5.55
N LYS A 755 2.92 42.10 4.60
CA LYS A 755 2.60 43.47 4.24
C LYS A 755 1.86 44.14 5.38
N GLU A 756 2.07 45.45 5.53
CA GLU A 756 1.46 46.25 6.59
C GLU A 756 -0.07 46.16 6.65
N ASN A 757 -0.74 46.15 5.50
CA ASN A 757 -2.20 46.01 5.40
C ASN A 757 -2.72 44.57 5.64
N GLU A 758 -1.82 43.60 5.81
CA GLU A 758 -2.14 42.20 6.10
C GLU A 758 -1.80 41.82 7.55
N MET A 759 -1.00 42.63 8.26
CA MET A 759 -0.69 42.42 9.68
C MET A 759 -1.99 42.51 10.48
N SER A 760 -2.41 41.38 11.04
CA SER A 760 -3.61 41.32 11.89
C SER A 760 -3.53 40.20 12.89
N ALA A 761 -4.48 40.17 13.82
CA ALA A 761 -4.65 39.12 14.82
C ALA A 761 -4.88 37.71 14.22
N GLY A 762 -4.93 37.56 12.89
CA GLY A 762 -4.99 36.29 12.16
C GLY A 762 -3.68 35.79 11.52
N ARG A 763 -2.57 36.55 11.60
CA ARG A 763 -1.35 36.29 10.80
C ARG A 763 -0.10 36.04 11.65
N ASP A 764 0.79 35.20 11.12
CA ASP A 764 2.09 34.84 11.69
C ASP A 764 2.02 34.38 13.15
N TYR A 765 2.65 35.07 14.10
CA TYR A 765 2.65 34.66 15.51
C TYR A 765 1.80 35.64 16.34
N VAL A 766 0.66 35.19 16.86
CA VAL A 766 -0.23 36.01 17.70
C VAL A 766 -0.50 35.30 19.03
N LEU A 767 -0.42 36.05 20.12
CA LEU A 767 -0.83 35.65 21.46
C LEU A 767 -2.08 36.42 21.86
N PHE A 768 -3.10 35.70 22.32
CA PHE A 768 -4.30 36.26 22.93
C PHE A 768 -4.35 35.91 24.42
N VAL A 769 -4.60 36.89 25.29
CA VAL A 769 -4.87 36.66 26.72
C VAL A 769 -6.12 37.45 27.17
N GLY A 770 -7.19 36.75 27.58
CA GLY A 770 -8.48 37.33 28.03
C GLY A 770 -9.56 37.57 26.95
N GLY A 771 -10.84 37.82 27.34
CA GLY A 771 -11.92 38.14 26.39
C GLY A 771 -13.35 38.44 26.92
N TYR A 772 -14.28 38.63 25.96
CA TYR A 772 -15.74 38.35 25.98
C TYR A 772 -16.17 38.01 24.53
N LEU A 773 -17.10 37.05 24.30
CA LEU A 773 -17.55 36.54 22.97
C LEU A 773 -16.55 35.65 22.18
N ASN A 774 -16.06 34.56 22.78
CA ASN A 774 -15.35 33.40 22.15
C ASN A 774 -13.81 33.40 22.09
N THR A 775 -13.09 34.39 22.64
CA THR A 775 -11.63 34.39 22.70
C THR A 775 -11.08 33.70 23.95
N ARG A 776 -10.58 32.47 23.79
CA ARG A 776 -9.76 31.76 24.79
C ARG A 776 -8.31 32.22 24.73
N THR A 777 -7.61 32.16 25.86
CA THR A 777 -6.16 32.41 25.92
C THR A 777 -5.42 31.31 25.18
N ARG A 778 -4.80 31.66 24.06
CA ARG A 778 -4.16 30.75 23.10
C ARG A 778 -3.16 31.47 22.21
N PHE A 779 -2.34 30.72 21.50
CA PHE A 779 -1.64 31.24 20.33
C PHE A 779 -2.48 31.06 19.07
N ARG A 780 -2.26 31.93 18.10
CA ARG A 780 -2.60 31.69 16.70
C ARG A 780 -1.31 31.80 15.89
N ILE A 781 -0.86 30.66 15.37
CA ILE A 781 0.39 30.54 14.62
C ILE A 781 0.05 30.19 13.17
N PHE A 782 0.38 31.10 12.25
CA PHE A 782 0.06 31.01 10.81
C PHE A 782 -1.42 30.68 10.54
N GLY A 783 -2.31 31.30 11.32
CA GLY A 783 -3.77 31.10 11.23
C GLY A 783 -4.31 29.90 12.00
N ALA A 784 -3.45 29.00 12.50
CA ALA A 784 -3.86 27.86 13.29
C ALA A 784 -3.82 28.17 14.80
N GLU A 785 -4.92 27.93 15.51
CA GLU A 785 -4.99 28.09 16.96
C GLU A 785 -4.25 26.94 17.67
N THR A 786 -3.40 27.25 18.64
CA THR A 786 -2.60 26.26 19.39
C THR A 786 -2.37 26.67 20.84
N GLY A 787 -2.29 25.68 21.73
CA GLY A 787 -2.25 25.87 23.17
C GLY A 787 -3.59 26.38 23.72
N GLU A 788 -3.92 25.98 24.94
CA GLU A 788 -5.08 26.51 25.67
C GLU A 788 -4.74 26.71 27.14
N SER A 789 -5.13 27.87 27.67
CA SER A 789 -4.97 28.21 29.09
C SER A 789 -6.26 28.79 29.64
N GLY A 790 -6.57 28.45 30.89
CA GLY A 790 -7.68 29.05 31.63
C GLY A 790 -7.40 30.48 32.12
N GLN A 791 -6.20 31.02 31.89
CA GLN A 791 -5.85 32.39 32.29
C GLN A 791 -6.73 33.39 31.54
N MET A 792 -7.29 34.37 32.26
CA MET A 792 -8.09 35.46 31.69
C MET A 792 -7.47 36.81 32.06
N MET A 793 -7.71 37.84 31.25
CA MET A 793 -7.41 39.22 31.61
C MET A 793 -8.37 39.65 32.72
N THR A 794 -7.86 40.31 33.76
CA THR A 794 -8.66 40.84 34.87
C THR A 794 -8.52 42.36 34.97
N PRO A 795 -9.46 43.06 35.63
CA PRO A 795 -9.28 44.49 35.89
C PRO A 795 -8.04 44.76 36.75
N GLY A 796 -7.18 45.65 36.30
CA GLY A 796 -5.95 46.05 36.99
C GLY A 796 -4.73 46.08 36.08
N ARG A 797 -3.59 46.45 36.64
CA ARG A 797 -2.30 46.42 35.94
C ARG A 797 -1.75 44.99 35.92
N HIS A 798 -1.40 44.54 34.73
CA HIS A 798 -0.81 43.24 34.46
C HIS A 798 0.46 43.37 33.64
N THR A 799 1.21 42.27 33.58
CA THR A 799 2.33 42.14 32.65
C THR A 799 2.09 40.98 31.71
N LEU A 800 2.37 41.19 30.43
CA LEU A 800 2.17 40.20 29.38
C LEU A 800 3.45 40.08 28.55
N GLN A 801 3.87 38.85 28.27
CA GLN A 801 5.05 38.59 27.43
C GLN A 801 4.77 37.52 26.38
N LEU A 802 5.18 37.79 25.14
CA LEU A 802 5.32 36.83 24.06
C LEU A 802 6.79 36.61 23.77
N SER A 803 7.25 35.37 23.88
CA SER A 803 8.65 35.00 23.69
C SER A 803 8.81 33.89 22.66
N ARG A 804 9.88 33.97 21.87
CA ARG A 804 10.37 32.90 20.99
C ARG A 804 11.81 32.56 21.37
N ARG A 805 12.05 31.34 21.84
CA ARG A 805 13.35 30.84 22.33
C ARG A 805 13.56 29.38 21.96
N ALA A 806 14.71 29.02 21.38
CA ALA A 806 15.06 27.65 21.04
C ALA A 806 13.94 26.89 20.29
N GLY A 807 13.32 27.55 19.31
CA GLY A 807 12.21 27.00 18.50
C GLY A 807 10.88 26.81 19.25
N LYS A 808 10.70 27.51 20.37
CA LYS A 808 9.51 27.44 21.22
C LYS A 808 8.91 28.82 21.43
N LEU A 809 7.58 28.88 21.46
CA LEU A 809 6.81 30.06 21.81
C LEU A 809 6.28 29.94 23.25
N TRP A 810 6.38 31.04 23.97
CA TRP A 810 5.96 31.12 25.37
C TRP A 810 5.13 32.37 25.60
N ALA A 811 4.07 32.22 26.39
CA ALA A 811 3.32 33.33 26.93
C ALA A 811 3.51 33.37 28.43
N LEU A 812 3.88 34.54 28.96
CA LEU A 812 3.89 34.78 30.39
C LEU A 812 2.85 35.84 30.75
N PHE A 813 2.13 35.61 31.84
CA PHE A 813 1.21 36.55 32.45
C PHE A 813 1.59 36.75 33.91
N ASP A 814 1.83 37.99 34.31
CA ASP A 814 2.32 38.34 35.66
C ASP A 814 3.58 37.55 36.05
N GLY A 815 4.48 37.41 35.07
CA GLY A 815 5.76 36.72 35.21
C GLY A 815 5.68 35.20 35.30
N LYS A 816 4.48 34.60 35.21
CA LYS A 816 4.29 33.15 35.21
C LYS A 816 4.02 32.65 33.79
N PRO A 817 4.65 31.57 33.34
CA PRO A 817 4.29 30.97 32.06
C PRO A 817 2.84 30.47 32.13
N ILE A 818 2.07 30.74 31.08
CA ILE A 818 0.64 30.39 31.00
C ILE A 818 0.29 29.62 29.72
N LEU A 819 1.10 29.75 28.67
CA LEU A 819 0.98 28.99 27.43
C LEU A 819 2.37 28.63 26.89
N TYR A 820 2.38 27.52 26.17
CA TYR A 820 3.51 27.01 25.42
C TYR A 820 3.03 26.51 24.05
N ALA A 821 3.85 26.71 23.02
CA ALA A 821 3.68 26.05 21.72
C ALA A 821 5.03 25.86 21.03
N ARG A 822 5.14 24.84 20.18
CA ARG A 822 6.26 24.73 19.24
C ARG A 822 6.13 25.75 18.11
N ASP A 823 7.26 26.31 17.71
CA ASP A 823 7.33 27.12 16.51
C ASP A 823 7.54 26.18 15.29
N PRO A 824 6.61 26.14 14.32
CA PRO A 824 6.77 25.32 13.12
C PRO A 824 7.91 25.80 12.21
N ASN A 825 8.38 27.05 12.35
CA ASN A 825 9.42 27.64 11.50
C ASN A 825 10.51 28.33 12.36
N PRO A 826 11.23 27.59 13.22
CA PRO A 826 12.09 28.16 14.27
C PRO A 826 13.32 28.92 13.75
N THR A 827 13.67 28.79 12.47
CA THR A 827 14.76 29.52 11.81
C THR A 827 14.28 30.73 11.00
N GLN A 828 12.97 30.87 10.77
CA GLN A 828 12.40 31.97 9.98
C GLN A 828 12.52 33.28 10.77
N PRO A 829 13.23 34.31 10.28
CA PRO A 829 13.31 35.58 11.00
C PRO A 829 11.97 36.31 11.06
N ILE A 830 11.75 37.10 12.11
CA ILE A 830 10.66 38.06 12.25
C ILE A 830 11.15 39.48 11.94
N GLY A 831 10.28 40.26 11.29
CA GLY A 831 10.55 41.62 10.86
C GLY A 831 9.90 42.69 11.73
N THR A 832 8.86 42.32 12.49
CA THR A 832 8.09 43.27 13.32
C THR A 832 7.58 42.60 14.60
N LEU A 833 7.68 43.31 15.72
CA LEU A 833 7.00 42.99 16.97
C LEU A 833 5.89 44.02 17.21
N ALA A 834 4.72 43.58 17.67
CA ALA A 834 3.56 44.44 17.79
C ALA A 834 2.73 44.19 19.05
N VAL A 835 2.22 45.27 19.62
CA VAL A 835 1.07 45.26 20.54
C VAL A 835 -0.16 45.62 19.73
N ILE A 836 -1.21 44.80 19.79
CA ILE A 836 -2.43 44.99 19.01
C ILE A 836 -3.55 45.49 19.93
N GLY A 837 -4.01 46.70 19.65
CA GLY A 837 -5.24 47.27 20.20
C GLY A 837 -6.40 47.14 19.21
N GLY A 838 -7.62 47.25 19.72
CA GLY A 838 -8.83 47.00 18.94
C GLY A 838 -9.88 46.25 19.74
N TYR A 839 -10.89 45.77 19.05
CA TYR A 839 -11.89 44.82 19.55
C TYR A 839 -12.62 45.28 20.83
N SER A 840 -12.67 46.60 21.06
CA SER A 840 -13.23 47.19 22.28
C SER A 840 -12.50 46.77 23.57
N GLY A 841 -11.24 46.34 23.46
CA GLY A 841 -10.40 45.91 24.58
C GLY A 841 -10.01 47.00 25.56
N LYS A 842 -10.16 48.29 25.18
CA LYS A 842 -9.85 49.49 25.99
C LYS A 842 -8.52 49.34 26.73
N GLN A 843 -7.45 49.37 25.95
CA GLN A 843 -6.11 49.04 26.41
C GLN A 843 -5.34 50.31 26.81
N ARG A 844 -4.55 50.20 27.87
CA ARG A 844 -3.55 51.19 28.29
C ARG A 844 -2.22 50.50 28.46
N ILE A 845 -1.21 50.95 27.72
CA ILE A 845 0.15 50.39 27.74
C ILE A 845 1.08 51.38 28.42
N TYR A 846 1.66 50.98 29.55
CA TYR A 846 2.54 51.83 30.36
C TYR A 846 4.02 51.71 29.95
N GLU A 847 4.41 50.51 29.53
CA GLU A 847 5.78 50.21 29.15
C GLU A 847 5.82 49.05 28.15
N ILE A 848 6.74 49.13 27.19
CA ILE A 848 7.07 48.04 26.27
C ILE A 848 8.56 47.75 26.41
N ARG A 849 8.93 46.48 26.59
CA ARG A 849 10.31 46.01 26.57
C ARG A 849 10.46 45.01 25.44
N ALA A 850 11.53 45.15 24.66
CA ALA A 850 11.83 44.24 23.58
C ALA A 850 13.28 43.76 23.68
N ARG A 851 13.49 42.44 23.55
CA ARG A 851 14.79 41.79 23.37
C ARG A 851 14.72 40.97 22.09
N TRP A 852 15.75 41.03 21.25
CA TRP A 852 15.82 40.23 20.03
C TRP A 852 17.26 39.84 19.69
N GLN A 853 17.42 38.70 19.00
CA GLN A 853 18.69 38.18 18.51
C GLN A 853 18.58 37.74 17.05
#